data_AF-A0A521SXA9-F1
#
_entry.id   AF-A0A521SXA9-F1
#
_cell.length_a   1.000
_cell.length_b   1.000
_cell.length_c   1.000
_cell.angle_alpha   90.00
_cell.angle_beta   90.00
_cell.angle_gamma   90.00
#
_symmetry.space_group_name_H-M   'P 1'
#
loop_
_entity.id
_entity.type
_entity.pdbx_description
1 polymer ?
#
loop_
_entity_poly.entity_id
_entity_poly.type
_entity_poly.pdbx_seq_one_letter_code
_entity_poly.pdbx_strand_id
1 'polypeptide(L)'
;MANNAPGRSRLLSLSFFLFLIALLAAGGWFWLTTPQPDEIGYFSHVAIAILSPADQGSVSMLTPTRVVIEVVSPLQPSTIQLWADQALVGQAEPQPTGAYSWQATIEWLPTSRGEHILFARTRSGNDDGVISNPVTLVSGNADSAISVETYRAQPGDTLANLSIVFDVPLPDLQAYNGGQDADQPLEPGTPITLPGDILNLPGEQANPFFAPAPEEDTGIPSQAPQVSTSVKDCHVTLQVTDSFSDESGYRLYKYAANTGSWLLFDSVGPQQGTFAYTDEEPAYAESKVLYYAEVFGPSGVYASQPASAVGSAQCADSDWTGLSLEGGLLDVPTTYSATYLYVSVDGGEHQRIPSDPDDFVSPSADGYDFAPFLDELNISTWGNPVLLTFEAWGWKDGQVGLIGKGEGQITVGTGLRTFAASPGTSTLEISKLSQHSDVSPWVMTTGIYAHTWEFKWSSQIPGVTEGKLQISLVPFGSGAAANPTGLVAEQTVSIGVFTFDFSKILPAAAPTVVNVEAQSLPPVIDLNPVAVGAYPGAQSESEETETIGFNVLLIKALLDQTVNYYIRVIPTANQQPIGQPSNSVVGQYDPVAAGNIEIDLTQPEKIEPVYQATIIEYAPPDYEDPNRWGCVVVVAHDDAILSKSPNGAAWKAAMPIGKEMCPKAYSGAAKSAWEQFSEDILGGLKSVFNAVAGIYNDIKSFAINLALQALPCGPVESVCKMVVTAAVDYGLASVGLPPNLPDFDKFVDAAKGDIVDIATEEALKNSPVPCDAICEQALRAGIEAAIDKGLETIKNTSIAPSCVSEQIAHEHGREPFCPPAGIIVKPAPFASNRSPVVVVEVSRIPGSVIPSDYPTCLLTVGITASKYFPAGTQWGPVGKSMEISGQTIVMDPWHGDGIVVPPLAQGETFQFVAVLDKVWLYTLPWTEQLWKNHWTSPPILEDWYEIIRHADGEVTAGSAILGNQSVAPGSACIQPDTLQVELP
;
A
#
# COMPACT_ATOMS: atom_id res chain seq x y z
N MET A 1 -58.82 56.16 -50.36
CA MET A 1 -58.86 54.99 -51.27
C MET A 1 -57.40 54.57 -51.48
N ALA A 2 -56.76 53.77 -50.64
CA ALA A 2 -57.05 52.40 -50.18
C ALA A 2 -57.10 51.41 -51.36
N ASN A 3 -56.02 50.65 -51.57
CA ASN A 3 -56.02 49.39 -52.30
C ASN A 3 -55.24 48.36 -51.49
N ASN A 4 -56.00 47.43 -50.90
CA ASN A 4 -55.56 46.24 -50.17
C ASN A 4 -55.18 45.13 -51.15
N ALA A 5 -54.04 44.49 -50.94
CA ALA A 5 -53.70 43.19 -51.53
C ALA A 5 -53.39 42.20 -50.38
N PRO A 6 -54.34 41.33 -49.99
CA PRO A 6 -54.14 40.34 -48.94
C PRO A 6 -53.64 39.04 -49.58
N GLY A 7 -52.34 38.75 -49.47
CA GLY A 7 -51.80 37.50 -50.01
C GLY A 7 -50.46 37.06 -49.47
N ARG A 8 -49.62 37.98 -48.98
CA ARG A 8 -48.26 37.64 -48.54
C ARG A 8 -48.12 37.27 -47.06
N SER A 9 -49.05 37.63 -46.17
CA SER A 9 -48.91 37.29 -44.74
C SER A 9 -49.27 35.84 -44.40
N ARG A 10 -50.12 35.18 -45.20
CA ARG A 10 -50.57 33.80 -44.91
C ARG A 10 -49.50 32.74 -45.20
N LEU A 11 -48.63 32.96 -46.19
CA LEU A 11 -47.54 32.03 -46.51
C LEU A 11 -46.39 32.10 -45.49
N LEU A 12 -46.03 33.32 -45.05
CA LEU A 12 -45.03 33.49 -43.98
C LEU A 12 -45.51 32.94 -42.63
N SER A 13 -46.80 33.11 -42.31
CA SER A 13 -47.37 32.57 -41.08
C SER A 13 -47.40 31.04 -41.05
N LEU A 14 -47.61 30.38 -42.19
CA LEU A 14 -47.66 28.92 -42.26
C LEU A 14 -46.26 28.30 -42.15
N SER A 15 -45.26 28.90 -42.81
CA SER A 15 -43.86 28.44 -42.70
C SER A 15 -43.30 28.63 -41.30
N PHE A 16 -43.64 29.74 -40.62
CA PHE A 16 -43.22 29.95 -39.23
C PHE A 16 -43.89 28.96 -38.28
N PHE A 17 -45.17 28.64 -38.50
CA PHE A 17 -45.91 27.68 -37.68
C PHE A 17 -45.38 26.24 -37.86
N LEU A 18 -45.06 25.84 -39.09
CA LEU A 18 -44.44 24.53 -39.35
C LEU A 18 -43.03 24.41 -38.78
N PHE A 19 -42.25 25.49 -38.81
CA PHE A 19 -40.92 25.52 -38.19
C PHE A 19 -41.00 25.43 -36.66
N LEU A 20 -42.01 26.07 -36.06
CA LEU A 20 -42.27 25.97 -34.62
C LEU A 20 -42.67 24.54 -34.22
N ILE A 21 -43.51 23.87 -35.01
CA ILE A 21 -43.89 22.48 -34.77
C ILE A 21 -42.69 21.53 -34.91
N ALA A 22 -41.80 21.76 -35.89
CA ALA A 22 -40.58 20.98 -36.03
C ALA A 22 -39.62 21.19 -34.85
N LEU A 23 -39.50 22.41 -34.33
CA LEU A 23 -38.71 22.70 -33.12
C LEU A 23 -39.31 22.06 -31.87
N LEU A 24 -40.64 22.04 -31.73
CA LEU A 24 -41.32 21.40 -30.59
C LEU A 24 -41.23 19.87 -30.68
N ALA A 25 -41.29 19.30 -31.88
CA ALA A 25 -41.10 17.86 -32.09
C ALA A 25 -39.65 17.45 -31.86
N ALA A 26 -38.67 18.24 -32.32
CA ALA A 26 -37.25 17.99 -32.06
C ALA A 26 -36.91 18.19 -30.58
N GLY A 27 -37.47 19.21 -29.93
CA GLY A 27 -37.34 19.44 -28.49
C GLY A 27 -37.99 18.33 -27.66
N GLY A 28 -39.18 17.87 -28.05
CA GLY A 28 -39.87 16.76 -27.38
C GLY A 28 -39.18 15.41 -27.61
N TRP A 29 -38.65 15.16 -28.80
CA TRP A 29 -37.82 13.99 -29.07
C TRP A 29 -36.54 14.04 -28.23
N PHE A 30 -35.84 15.18 -28.21
CA PHE A 30 -34.65 15.37 -27.38
C PHE A 30 -34.97 15.12 -25.91
N TRP A 31 -36.07 15.68 -25.38
CA TRP A 31 -36.50 15.51 -23.99
C TRP A 31 -36.95 14.09 -23.63
N LEU A 32 -37.48 13.32 -24.59
CA LEU A 32 -37.89 11.91 -24.40
C LEU A 32 -36.74 10.91 -24.60
N THR A 33 -35.65 11.32 -25.26
CA THR A 33 -34.46 10.47 -25.50
C THR A 33 -33.27 10.83 -24.63
N THR A 34 -33.25 11.99 -23.99
CA THR A 34 -32.27 12.32 -22.96
C THR A 34 -32.68 11.64 -21.65
N PRO A 35 -31.88 10.71 -21.09
CA PRO A 35 -32.15 10.16 -19.77
C PRO A 35 -32.27 11.32 -18.76
N GLN A 36 -33.27 11.25 -17.87
CA GLN A 36 -33.44 12.28 -16.86
C GLN A 36 -32.25 12.25 -15.89
N PRO A 37 -31.73 13.41 -15.42
CA PRO A 37 -30.58 13.48 -14.51
C PRO A 37 -30.78 12.74 -13.18
N ASP A 38 -32.01 12.36 -12.87
CA ASP A 38 -32.41 11.69 -11.64
C ASP A 38 -32.13 10.16 -11.70
N GLU A 39 -31.76 9.62 -12.87
CA GLU A 39 -31.46 8.18 -13.09
C GLU A 39 -29.96 7.85 -13.08
N ILE A 40 -29.07 8.83 -12.88
CA ILE A 40 -27.65 8.57 -12.66
C ILE A 40 -27.44 8.40 -11.16
N GLY A 41 -27.42 7.15 -10.68
CA GLY A 41 -27.13 6.83 -9.28
C GLY A 41 -25.85 7.53 -8.81
N TYR A 42 -25.99 8.43 -7.85
CA TYR A 42 -24.88 9.16 -7.24
C TYR A 42 -24.12 8.21 -6.30
N PHE A 43 -22.90 7.83 -6.70
CA PHE A 43 -22.02 7.00 -5.89
C PHE A 43 -21.40 7.85 -4.77
N SER A 44 -22.01 7.85 -3.58
CA SER A 44 -21.20 8.05 -2.38
C SER A 44 -20.34 6.80 -2.22
N HIS A 45 -19.02 6.93 -2.29
CA HIS A 45 -18.10 5.81 -2.07
C HIS A 45 -18.27 5.29 -0.64
N VAL A 46 -19.12 4.29 -0.47
CA VAL A 46 -19.14 3.43 0.71
C VAL A 46 -17.98 2.46 0.50
N ALA A 47 -16.99 2.46 1.38
CA ALA A 47 -15.95 1.44 1.44
C ALA A 47 -16.17 0.59 2.67
N ILE A 48 -15.91 -0.72 2.58
CA ILE A 48 -15.98 -1.64 3.72
C ILE A 48 -14.76 -2.56 3.69
N ALA A 49 -14.13 -2.76 4.84
CA ALA A 49 -12.95 -3.59 4.98
C ALA A 49 -13.01 -4.43 6.26
N ILE A 50 -12.53 -5.67 6.18
CA ILE A 50 -12.25 -6.47 7.37
C ILE A 50 -10.83 -6.11 7.84
N LEU A 51 -10.73 -5.50 9.03
CA LEU A 51 -9.45 -5.08 9.62
C LEU A 51 -8.75 -6.19 10.39
N SER A 52 -9.51 -7.15 10.91
CA SER A 52 -9.01 -8.29 11.67
C SER A 52 -10.02 -9.43 11.60
N PRO A 53 -9.59 -10.71 11.52
CA PRO A 53 -8.20 -11.15 11.34
C PRO A 53 -7.62 -10.74 9.97
N ALA A 54 -6.29 -10.74 9.85
CA ALA A 54 -5.61 -10.46 8.59
C ALA A 54 -5.83 -11.59 7.57
N ASP A 55 -5.81 -11.26 6.27
CA ASP A 55 -5.87 -12.25 5.20
C ASP A 55 -4.72 -13.26 5.30
N GLN A 56 -4.98 -14.50 4.90
CA GLN A 56 -4.11 -15.67 5.08
C GLN A 56 -3.78 -16.01 6.56
N GLY A 57 -4.52 -15.44 7.50
CA GLY A 57 -4.36 -15.75 8.92
C GLY A 57 -4.79 -17.17 9.28
N SER A 58 -4.29 -17.69 10.40
CA SER A 58 -4.77 -18.94 10.99
C SER A 58 -5.70 -18.65 12.17
N VAL A 59 -6.81 -19.36 12.25
CA VAL A 59 -7.72 -19.33 13.41
C VAL A 59 -7.85 -20.73 14.01
N SER A 60 -8.13 -20.79 15.31
CA SER A 60 -8.38 -22.05 15.99
C SER A 60 -9.82 -22.49 15.78
N MET A 61 -10.03 -23.71 15.28
CA MET A 61 -11.37 -24.31 15.17
C MET A 61 -12.07 -24.29 16.55
N LEU A 62 -13.38 -24.03 16.58
CA LEU A 62 -14.19 -23.92 17.80
C LEU A 62 -13.71 -22.85 18.81
N THR A 63 -12.87 -21.91 18.37
CA THR A 63 -12.50 -20.74 19.18
C THR A 63 -13.17 -19.49 18.61
N PRO A 64 -13.94 -18.73 19.41
CA PRO A 64 -14.50 -17.47 18.96
C PRO A 64 -13.40 -16.54 18.43
N THR A 65 -13.48 -16.21 17.16
CA THR A 65 -12.59 -15.30 16.46
C THR A 65 -13.28 -13.95 16.35
N ARG A 66 -12.63 -12.91 16.87
CA ARG A 66 -13.14 -11.55 16.80
C ARG A 66 -12.86 -10.98 15.41
N VAL A 67 -13.91 -10.70 14.65
CA VAL A 67 -13.84 -10.06 13.34
C VAL A 67 -14.18 -8.58 13.47
N VAL A 68 -13.23 -7.71 13.10
CA VAL A 68 -13.39 -6.25 13.17
C VAL A 68 -13.57 -5.72 11.74
N ILE A 69 -14.66 -5.00 11.51
CA ILE A 69 -15.06 -4.49 10.20
C ILE A 69 -15.18 -2.98 10.29
N GLU A 70 -14.58 -2.26 9.36
CA GLU A 70 -14.73 -0.82 9.21
C GLU A 70 -15.49 -0.50 7.93
N VAL A 71 -16.40 0.47 8.02
CA VAL A 71 -17.15 1.05 6.90
C VAL A 71 -16.85 2.53 6.87
N VAL A 72 -16.42 3.03 5.72
CA VAL A 72 -16.28 4.47 5.46
C VAL A 72 -17.40 4.89 4.52
N SER A 73 -18.31 5.76 4.94
CA SER A 73 -19.32 6.34 4.06
C SER A 73 -19.87 7.66 4.61
N PRO A 74 -20.65 8.43 3.82
CA PRO A 74 -21.35 9.60 4.31
C PRO A 74 -22.69 9.28 5.00
N LEU A 75 -23.26 8.09 4.78
CA LEU A 75 -24.55 7.67 5.35
C LEU A 75 -24.36 6.58 6.41
N GLN A 76 -24.91 6.79 7.60
CA GLN A 76 -24.84 5.82 8.69
C GLN A 76 -25.38 4.45 8.23
N PRO A 77 -24.55 3.39 8.25
CA PRO A 77 -25.00 2.06 7.91
C PRO A 77 -25.97 1.57 9.00
N SER A 78 -27.08 0.96 8.59
CA SER A 78 -28.06 0.42 9.54
C SER A 78 -27.57 -0.88 10.14
N THR A 79 -26.87 -1.71 9.35
CA THR A 79 -26.32 -3.00 9.78
C THR A 79 -25.04 -3.33 9.02
N ILE A 80 -24.13 -4.04 9.68
CA ILE A 80 -22.99 -4.74 9.07
C ILE A 80 -23.21 -6.23 9.26
N GLN A 81 -23.14 -7.00 8.17
CA GLN A 81 -23.27 -8.45 8.12
C GLN A 81 -21.91 -9.08 7.85
N LEU A 82 -21.57 -10.14 8.58
CA LEU A 82 -20.40 -10.97 8.34
C LEU A 82 -20.86 -12.31 7.76
N TRP A 83 -20.26 -12.69 6.65
CA TRP A 83 -20.48 -13.94 5.98
C TRP A 83 -19.20 -14.78 6.02
N ALA A 84 -19.33 -16.08 6.23
CA ALA A 84 -18.25 -17.05 6.08
C ALA A 84 -18.74 -18.22 5.22
N ASP A 85 -17.99 -18.57 4.18
CA ASP A 85 -18.30 -19.69 3.28
C ASP A 85 -19.73 -19.65 2.71
N GLN A 86 -20.17 -18.46 2.29
CA GLN A 86 -21.52 -18.17 1.76
C GLN A 86 -22.64 -18.26 2.80
N ALA A 87 -22.35 -18.51 4.08
CA ALA A 87 -23.31 -18.49 5.17
C ALA A 87 -23.21 -17.19 5.98
N LEU A 88 -24.35 -16.60 6.34
CA LEU A 88 -24.38 -15.47 7.26
C LEU A 88 -24.01 -15.99 8.66
N VAL A 89 -22.87 -15.54 9.19
CA VAL A 89 -22.37 -16.01 10.49
C VAL A 89 -22.57 -15.00 11.61
N GLY A 90 -22.83 -13.73 11.29
CA GLY A 90 -23.18 -12.73 12.28
C GLY A 90 -23.56 -11.40 11.67
N GLN A 91 -24.14 -10.53 12.50
CA GLN A 91 -24.44 -9.14 12.14
C GLN A 91 -24.34 -8.25 13.37
N ALA A 92 -24.01 -6.98 13.16
CA ALA A 92 -23.89 -6.00 14.24
C ALA A 92 -24.34 -4.61 13.76
N GLU A 93 -24.84 -3.81 14.71
CA GLU A 93 -25.06 -2.39 14.50
C GLU A 93 -23.71 -1.65 14.55
N PRO A 94 -23.34 -0.92 13.48
CA PRO A 94 -22.06 -0.23 13.40
C PRO A 94 -21.99 0.94 14.39
N GLN A 95 -20.84 1.10 15.05
CA GLN A 95 -20.56 2.19 15.99
C GLN A 95 -19.72 3.26 15.30
N PRO A 96 -20.04 4.56 15.44
CA PRO A 96 -19.27 5.63 14.80
C PRO A 96 -17.86 5.70 15.38
N THR A 97 -16.85 5.72 14.50
CA THR A 97 -15.42 5.87 14.82
C THR A 97 -14.84 7.17 14.26
N GLY A 98 -15.55 7.84 13.35
CA GLY A 98 -15.25 9.18 12.83
C GLY A 98 -16.47 9.81 12.17
N ALA A 99 -16.30 11.00 11.56
CA ALA A 99 -17.42 11.72 10.88
C ALA A 99 -18.05 10.90 9.74
N TYR A 100 -17.25 10.05 9.09
CA TYR A 100 -17.63 9.22 7.96
C TYR A 100 -17.14 7.77 8.12
N SER A 101 -16.77 7.35 9.33
CA SER A 101 -16.26 6.01 9.61
C SER A 101 -17.09 5.37 10.71
N TRP A 102 -17.45 4.11 10.50
CA TRP A 102 -18.13 3.26 11.48
C TRP A 102 -17.49 1.89 11.54
N GLN A 103 -17.53 1.28 12.72
CA GLN A 103 -16.91 0.00 12.99
C GLN A 103 -17.91 -0.97 13.62
N ALA A 104 -17.85 -2.23 13.20
CA ALA A 104 -18.52 -3.34 13.87
C ALA A 104 -17.49 -4.38 14.34
N THR A 105 -17.80 -5.02 15.46
CA THR A 105 -17.10 -6.23 15.92
C THR A 105 -18.11 -7.38 15.94
N ILE A 106 -17.82 -8.46 15.22
CA ILE A 106 -18.64 -9.68 15.19
C ILE A 106 -17.78 -10.86 15.65
N GLU A 107 -18.27 -11.66 16.58
CA GLU A 107 -17.61 -12.91 16.97
C GLU A 107 -18.05 -14.03 16.02
N TRP A 108 -17.09 -14.63 15.33
CA TRP A 108 -17.30 -15.77 14.45
C TRP A 108 -16.66 -17.02 15.03
N LEU A 109 -17.38 -18.15 14.99
CA LEU A 109 -16.90 -19.45 15.45
C LEU A 109 -16.67 -20.37 14.24
N PRO A 110 -15.43 -20.64 13.81
CA PRO A 110 -15.17 -21.63 12.75
C PRO A 110 -15.59 -23.03 13.22
N THR A 111 -16.60 -23.60 12.55
CA THR A 111 -17.21 -24.89 12.90
C THR A 111 -16.67 -26.07 12.09
N SER A 112 -15.97 -25.81 10.99
CA SER A 112 -15.25 -26.82 10.21
C SER A 112 -13.76 -26.52 10.18
N ARG A 113 -12.95 -27.53 9.84
CA ARG A 113 -11.52 -27.36 9.58
C ARG A 113 -11.32 -26.97 8.11
N GLY A 114 -10.29 -26.17 7.85
CA GLY A 114 -9.79 -25.90 6.50
C GLY A 114 -9.81 -24.42 6.17
N GLU A 115 -9.80 -24.12 4.88
CA GLU A 115 -9.85 -22.75 4.39
C GLU A 115 -11.28 -22.20 4.49
N HIS A 116 -11.43 -21.03 5.11
CA HIS A 116 -12.67 -20.27 5.21
C HIS A 116 -12.50 -18.93 4.50
N ILE A 117 -13.54 -18.48 3.81
CA ILE A 117 -13.58 -17.14 3.21
C ILE A 117 -14.59 -16.28 3.94
N LEU A 118 -14.11 -15.21 4.53
CA LEU A 118 -14.91 -14.20 5.21
C LEU A 118 -15.09 -12.99 4.30
N PHE A 119 -16.28 -12.42 4.29
CA PHE A 119 -16.50 -11.08 3.73
C PHE A 119 -17.58 -10.37 4.54
N ALA A 120 -17.52 -9.04 4.56
CA ALA A 120 -18.51 -8.20 5.21
C ALA A 120 -19.37 -7.48 4.17
N ARG A 121 -20.63 -7.23 4.53
CA ARG A 121 -21.58 -6.44 3.74
C ARG A 121 -22.21 -5.38 4.63
N THR A 122 -22.41 -4.19 4.11
CA THR A 122 -23.16 -3.12 4.80
C THR A 122 -24.54 -2.93 4.16
N ARG A 123 -25.54 -2.59 4.98
CA ARG A 123 -26.83 -2.06 4.55
C ARG A 123 -26.93 -0.59 4.94
N SER A 124 -27.33 0.29 4.03
CA SER A 124 -27.63 1.69 4.33
C SER A 124 -28.89 2.13 3.59
N GLY A 125 -29.99 2.36 4.32
CA GLY A 125 -31.27 2.73 3.72
C GLY A 125 -31.86 1.65 2.80
N ASN A 126 -32.25 2.06 1.58
CA ASN A 126 -32.77 1.17 0.53
C ASN A 126 -31.65 0.47 -0.27
N ASP A 127 -30.40 0.87 -0.08
CA ASP A 127 -29.25 0.35 -0.83
C ASP A 127 -28.57 -0.78 -0.07
N ASP A 128 -28.41 -1.89 -0.78
CA ASP A 128 -27.98 -3.15 -0.22
C ASP A 128 -26.62 -3.52 -0.85
N GLY A 129 -25.53 -3.16 -0.18
CA GLY A 129 -24.29 -3.93 -0.26
C GLY A 129 -23.18 -3.34 -1.11
N VAL A 130 -22.30 -2.62 -0.42
CA VAL A 130 -20.86 -2.76 -0.70
C VAL A 130 -20.36 -3.99 0.04
N ILE A 131 -19.54 -4.79 -0.65
CA ILE A 131 -18.89 -5.99 -0.13
C ILE A 131 -17.43 -5.67 0.19
N SER A 132 -16.91 -6.21 1.30
CA SER A 132 -15.53 -5.97 1.69
C SER A 132 -14.55 -6.74 0.80
N ASN A 133 -13.26 -6.47 0.96
CA ASN A 133 -12.25 -7.45 0.59
C ASN A 133 -12.56 -8.80 1.30
N PRO A 134 -12.48 -9.94 0.58
CA PRO A 134 -12.52 -11.24 1.20
C PRO A 134 -11.26 -11.46 2.04
N VAL A 135 -11.42 -12.11 3.20
CA VAL A 135 -10.34 -12.54 4.08
C VAL A 135 -10.36 -14.06 4.11
N THR A 136 -9.29 -14.67 3.62
CA THR A 136 -9.06 -16.11 3.63
C THR A 136 -8.40 -16.49 4.94
N LEU A 137 -8.96 -17.45 5.67
CA LEU A 137 -8.39 -17.95 6.91
C LEU A 137 -8.25 -19.45 6.85
N VAL A 138 -7.19 -19.99 7.46
CA VAL A 138 -7.07 -21.43 7.68
C VAL A 138 -7.46 -21.73 9.11
N SER A 139 -8.58 -22.44 9.30
CA SER A 139 -8.93 -22.99 10.60
C SER A 139 -8.13 -24.27 10.86
N GLY A 140 -7.15 -24.15 11.76
CA GLY A 140 -6.35 -25.24 12.27
C GLY A 140 -6.92 -25.80 13.57
N ASN A 141 -6.39 -26.93 14.04
CA ASN A 141 -6.65 -27.36 15.41
C ASN A 141 -6.19 -26.25 16.37
N ALA A 142 -7.00 -25.93 17.36
CA ALA A 142 -6.60 -25.00 18.40
C ALA A 142 -5.25 -25.46 18.99
N ASP A 143 -4.24 -24.59 19.00
CA ASP A 143 -2.90 -24.84 19.55
C ASP A 143 -2.89 -25.00 21.09
N SER A 144 -4.03 -25.35 21.68
CA SER A 144 -4.18 -25.64 23.10
C SER A 144 -4.27 -27.14 23.30
N ALA A 145 -3.15 -27.74 23.77
CA ALA A 145 -3.09 -29.00 24.49
C ALA A 145 -4.24 -29.97 24.21
N ILE A 146 -4.21 -30.64 23.05
CA ILE A 146 -5.15 -31.70 22.70
C ILE A 146 -5.13 -32.73 23.85
N SER A 147 -6.25 -32.89 24.54
CA SER A 147 -6.49 -34.05 25.40
C SER A 147 -6.42 -35.28 24.51
N VAL A 148 -5.31 -36.01 24.62
CA VAL A 148 -5.14 -37.28 23.94
C VAL A 148 -5.98 -38.32 24.67
N GLU A 149 -7.19 -38.58 24.17
CA GLU A 149 -7.94 -39.76 24.58
C GLU A 149 -7.41 -41.00 23.87
N THR A 150 -7.29 -42.09 24.63
CA THR A 150 -6.81 -43.38 24.11
C THR A 150 -7.98 -44.35 24.04
N TYR A 151 -8.41 -44.68 22.83
CA TYR A 151 -9.34 -45.76 22.56
C TYR A 151 -8.62 -47.11 22.63
N ARG A 152 -9.27 -48.17 23.11
CA ARG A 152 -8.70 -49.52 23.08
C ARG A 152 -9.36 -50.34 21.99
N ALA A 153 -8.58 -50.66 20.95
CA ALA A 153 -9.04 -51.44 19.80
C ALA A 153 -9.80 -52.70 20.23
N GLN A 154 -10.93 -52.97 19.62
CA GLN A 154 -11.71 -54.18 19.77
C GLN A 154 -11.40 -55.17 18.63
N PRO A 155 -11.72 -56.47 18.79
CA PRO A 155 -11.55 -57.44 17.71
C PRO A 155 -12.31 -57.03 16.44
N GLY A 156 -11.57 -56.82 15.35
CA GLY A 156 -12.11 -56.43 14.05
C GLY A 156 -11.95 -54.95 13.70
N ASP A 157 -11.42 -54.13 14.61
CA ASP A 157 -11.14 -52.73 14.33
C ASP A 157 -9.95 -52.58 13.36
N THR A 158 -10.05 -51.59 12.49
CA THR A 158 -8.99 -51.09 11.61
C THR A 158 -8.96 -49.57 11.73
N LEU A 159 -7.84 -48.90 11.42
CA LEU A 159 -7.83 -47.43 11.44
C LEU A 159 -8.85 -46.84 10.44
N ALA A 160 -9.08 -47.49 9.30
CA ALA A 160 -10.12 -47.10 8.33
C ALA A 160 -11.52 -47.12 8.96
N ASN A 161 -11.89 -48.20 9.66
CA ASN A 161 -13.20 -48.27 10.31
C ASN A 161 -13.30 -47.31 11.49
N LEU A 162 -12.23 -47.15 12.28
CA LEU A 162 -12.20 -46.21 13.41
C LEU A 162 -12.27 -44.75 12.95
N SER A 163 -11.70 -44.41 11.79
CA SER A 163 -11.81 -43.08 11.17
C SER A 163 -13.27 -42.70 10.90
N ILE A 164 -14.09 -43.67 10.50
CA ILE A 164 -15.53 -43.50 10.27
C ILE A 164 -16.29 -43.45 11.60
N VAL A 165 -15.96 -44.33 12.55
CA VAL A 165 -16.65 -44.42 13.85
C VAL A 165 -16.48 -43.15 14.69
N PHE A 166 -15.29 -42.55 14.63
CA PHE A 166 -14.95 -41.35 15.41
C PHE A 166 -14.94 -40.05 14.59
N ASP A 167 -15.29 -40.12 13.30
CA ASP A 167 -15.28 -38.99 12.37
C ASP A 167 -13.95 -38.22 12.34
N VAL A 168 -12.85 -38.97 12.35
CA VAL A 168 -11.48 -38.43 12.27
C VAL A 168 -10.94 -38.72 10.88
N PRO A 169 -10.41 -37.73 10.12
CA PRO A 169 -9.79 -37.99 8.84
C PRO A 169 -8.72 -39.08 8.94
N LEU A 170 -8.82 -40.10 8.08
CA LEU A 170 -7.92 -41.25 8.10
C LEU A 170 -6.42 -40.88 8.08
N PRO A 171 -5.95 -39.89 7.29
CA PRO A 171 -4.53 -39.49 7.31
C PRO A 171 -4.07 -39.00 8.69
N ASP A 172 -4.93 -38.27 9.40
CA ASP A 172 -4.61 -37.77 10.74
C ASP A 172 -4.57 -38.92 11.73
N LEU A 173 -5.58 -39.80 11.69
CA LEU A 173 -5.62 -40.96 12.57
C LEU A 173 -4.41 -41.87 12.35
N GLN A 174 -3.94 -42.03 11.12
CA GLN A 174 -2.70 -42.73 10.82
C GLN A 174 -1.48 -41.98 11.37
N ALA A 175 -1.37 -40.67 11.15
CA ALA A 175 -0.26 -39.85 11.64
C ALA A 175 -0.10 -39.92 13.17
N TYR A 176 -1.21 -39.80 13.92
CA TYR A 176 -1.22 -39.91 15.38
C TYR A 176 -0.90 -41.31 15.91
N ASN A 177 -1.08 -42.34 15.08
CA ASN A 177 -0.84 -43.75 15.45
C ASN A 177 0.38 -44.35 14.74
N GLY A 178 1.35 -43.50 14.36
CA GLY A 178 2.66 -43.94 13.84
C GLY A 178 2.64 -44.41 12.40
N GLY A 179 1.70 -43.94 11.58
CA GLY A 179 1.59 -44.26 10.16
C GLY A 179 1.13 -45.70 9.89
N GLN A 180 0.41 -46.33 10.82
CA GLN A 180 -0.11 -47.68 10.63
C GLN A 180 -1.02 -47.78 9.40
N ASP A 181 -1.00 -48.95 8.74
CA ASP A 181 -1.84 -49.23 7.57
C ASP A 181 -3.33 -49.13 7.95
N ALA A 182 -4.10 -48.40 7.13
CA ALA A 182 -5.50 -48.10 7.37
C ALA A 182 -6.37 -49.35 7.49
N ASP A 183 -6.07 -50.37 6.68
CA ASP A 183 -6.92 -51.57 6.54
C ASP A 183 -6.42 -52.75 7.39
N GLN A 184 -5.28 -52.60 8.06
CA GLN A 184 -4.73 -53.66 8.90
C GLN A 184 -5.55 -53.82 10.19
N PRO A 185 -6.01 -55.03 10.53
CA PRO A 185 -6.69 -55.29 11.80
C PRO A 185 -5.78 -54.94 12.98
N LEU A 186 -6.32 -54.15 13.90
CA LEU A 186 -5.65 -53.73 15.13
C LEU A 186 -5.74 -54.86 16.17
N GLU A 187 -4.65 -55.11 16.90
CA GLU A 187 -4.69 -56.10 17.98
C GLU A 187 -5.65 -55.64 19.10
N PRO A 188 -6.57 -56.49 19.57
CA PRO A 188 -7.50 -56.12 20.63
C PRO A 188 -6.78 -55.63 21.89
N GLY A 189 -7.16 -54.45 22.37
CA GLY A 189 -6.59 -53.77 23.52
C GLY A 189 -5.52 -52.73 23.18
N THR A 190 -5.07 -52.65 21.91
CA THR A 190 -4.09 -51.66 21.44
C THR A 190 -4.63 -50.25 21.69
N PRO A 191 -3.86 -49.38 22.37
CA PRO A 191 -4.24 -47.98 22.53
C PRO A 191 -4.12 -47.26 21.19
N ILE A 192 -5.24 -46.72 20.71
CA ILE A 192 -5.33 -45.85 19.55
C ILE A 192 -5.50 -44.43 20.07
N THR A 193 -4.56 -43.58 19.74
CA THR A 193 -4.60 -42.15 20.03
C THR A 193 -5.59 -41.49 19.08
N LEU A 194 -6.67 -40.94 19.63
CA LEU A 194 -7.64 -40.15 18.88
C LEU A 194 -7.29 -38.66 19.01
N PRO A 195 -7.21 -37.90 17.91
CA PRO A 195 -7.02 -36.46 17.99
C PRO A 195 -8.34 -35.75 18.34
N GLY A 196 -8.55 -35.41 19.62
CA GLY A 196 -9.59 -34.47 20.09
C GLY A 196 -10.46 -34.92 21.29
N ASP A 197 -11.16 -33.95 21.90
CA ASP A 197 -12.21 -34.14 22.93
C ASP A 197 -13.55 -34.62 22.29
N ILE A 198 -13.59 -35.84 21.76
CA ILE A 198 -14.75 -36.33 20.98
C ILE A 198 -15.81 -37.04 21.86
N LEU A 199 -15.62 -37.16 23.18
CA LEU A 199 -16.53 -37.92 24.05
C LEU A 199 -17.36 -37.10 25.06
N ASN A 200 -17.34 -35.78 25.01
CA ASN A 200 -18.27 -34.93 25.77
C ASN A 200 -19.29 -34.22 24.87
N LEU A 201 -20.17 -35.00 24.25
CA LEU A 201 -21.52 -34.54 23.91
C LEU A 201 -22.54 -35.27 24.80
N PRO A 202 -22.86 -34.75 26.00
CA PRO A 202 -24.18 -34.99 26.56
C PRO A 202 -25.18 -34.26 25.66
N GLY A 203 -26.19 -34.98 25.19
CA GLY A 203 -27.12 -34.51 24.16
C GLY A 203 -27.68 -33.11 24.39
N GLU A 204 -27.75 -32.36 23.29
CA GLU A 204 -28.73 -31.30 23.00
C GLU A 204 -29.37 -30.65 24.24
N GLN A 205 -28.57 -29.91 25.00
CA GLN A 205 -29.06 -28.80 25.80
C GLN A 205 -28.39 -27.53 25.28
N ALA A 206 -29.22 -26.67 24.68
CA ALA A 206 -28.85 -25.35 24.22
C ALA A 206 -28.04 -24.61 25.30
N ASN A 207 -26.82 -24.21 24.95
CA ASN A 207 -25.99 -23.35 25.78
C ASN A 207 -26.66 -21.96 25.82
N PRO A 208 -27.10 -21.44 26.99
CA PRO A 208 -27.90 -20.22 27.08
C PRO A 208 -27.12 -18.92 26.84
N PHE A 209 -25.87 -18.99 26.36
CA PHE A 209 -25.02 -17.82 26.12
C PHE A 209 -24.95 -17.34 24.67
N PHE A 210 -25.53 -18.08 23.73
CA PHE A 210 -25.77 -17.55 22.39
C PHE A 210 -27.22 -17.09 22.29
N ALA A 211 -27.42 -15.83 21.92
CA ALA A 211 -28.70 -15.41 21.39
C ALA A 211 -29.07 -16.38 20.26
N PRO A 212 -30.34 -16.83 20.16
CA PRO A 212 -30.76 -17.60 19.00
C PRO A 212 -30.31 -16.87 17.74
N ALA A 213 -29.84 -17.61 16.73
CA ALA A 213 -29.62 -17.06 15.40
C ALA A 213 -30.82 -16.13 15.11
N PRO A 214 -30.59 -14.84 14.78
CA PRO A 214 -31.67 -13.89 14.62
C PRO A 214 -32.69 -14.56 13.71
N GLU A 215 -33.94 -14.69 14.19
CA GLU A 215 -35.02 -15.28 13.41
C GLU A 215 -34.90 -14.67 12.02
N GLU A 216 -34.76 -15.52 10.99
CA GLU A 216 -34.78 -15.07 9.61
C GLU A 216 -35.96 -14.11 9.51
N ASP A 217 -35.68 -12.85 9.21
CA ASP A 217 -36.72 -11.88 8.89
C ASP A 217 -37.34 -12.34 7.57
N THR A 218 -38.27 -13.28 7.68
CA THR A 218 -38.98 -13.96 6.60
C THR A 218 -39.88 -13.01 5.80
N GLY A 219 -39.85 -11.71 6.10
CA GLY A 219 -40.70 -10.69 5.49
C GLY A 219 -40.14 -10.04 4.23
N ILE A 220 -38.83 -10.10 3.96
CA ILE A 220 -38.22 -9.47 2.78
C ILE A 220 -37.48 -10.54 1.99
N PRO A 221 -37.91 -10.91 0.76
CA PRO A 221 -37.14 -11.82 -0.07
C PRO A 221 -35.72 -11.26 -0.22
N SER A 222 -34.70 -12.12 -0.12
CA SER A 222 -33.33 -11.76 -0.50
C SER A 222 -33.37 -11.30 -1.96
N GLN A 223 -33.54 -9.99 -2.17
CA GLN A 223 -33.70 -9.46 -3.51
C GLN A 223 -32.39 -9.58 -4.29
N ALA A 224 -31.23 -9.63 -3.62
CA ALA A 224 -29.92 -9.77 -4.26
C ALA A 224 -29.85 -10.92 -5.29
N PRO A 225 -29.13 -10.73 -6.42
CA PRO A 225 -28.97 -11.77 -7.43
C PRO A 225 -28.20 -12.96 -6.83
N GLN A 226 -28.48 -14.16 -7.29
CA GLN A 226 -27.72 -15.35 -6.89
C GLN A 226 -26.66 -15.66 -7.94
N VAL A 227 -25.41 -15.83 -7.51
CA VAL A 227 -24.30 -16.23 -8.39
C VAL A 227 -23.84 -17.61 -8.01
N SER A 228 -23.66 -18.47 -9.01
CA SER A 228 -22.93 -19.74 -8.87
C SER A 228 -21.90 -19.84 -9.99
N THR A 229 -20.82 -20.57 -9.75
CA THR A 229 -19.72 -20.72 -10.69
C THR A 229 -19.58 -22.17 -11.12
N SER A 230 -19.14 -22.37 -12.36
CA SER A 230 -18.74 -23.66 -12.88
C SER A 230 -17.52 -23.49 -13.76
N VAL A 231 -16.58 -24.43 -13.73
CA VAL A 231 -15.41 -24.40 -14.62
C VAL A 231 -15.68 -25.31 -15.81
N LYS A 232 -15.63 -24.75 -17.01
CA LYS A 232 -15.80 -25.50 -18.26
C LYS A 232 -14.74 -25.05 -19.25
N ASP A 233 -14.04 -26.01 -19.86
CA ASP A 233 -12.98 -25.74 -20.84
C ASP A 233 -11.93 -24.74 -20.30
N CYS A 234 -11.63 -24.83 -19.01
CA CYS A 234 -10.72 -23.94 -18.27
C CYS A 234 -11.17 -22.49 -18.14
N HIS A 235 -12.41 -22.16 -18.46
CA HIS A 235 -13.01 -20.86 -18.20
C HIS A 235 -14.04 -20.94 -17.07
N VAL A 236 -14.13 -19.89 -16.24
CA VAL A 236 -15.19 -19.80 -15.23
C VAL A 236 -16.46 -19.30 -15.90
N THR A 237 -17.52 -20.11 -15.83
CA THR A 237 -18.87 -19.68 -16.19
C THR A 237 -19.65 -19.34 -14.93
N LEU A 238 -20.02 -18.07 -14.79
CA LEU A 238 -20.94 -17.56 -13.79
C LEU A 238 -22.38 -17.83 -14.25
N GLN A 239 -23.19 -18.50 -13.44
CA GLN A 239 -24.64 -18.51 -13.57
C GLN A 239 -25.23 -17.49 -12.60
N VAL A 240 -25.77 -16.41 -13.14
CA VAL A 240 -26.41 -15.34 -12.38
C VAL A 240 -27.92 -15.51 -12.51
N THR A 241 -28.60 -15.73 -11.38
CA THR A 241 -30.06 -15.81 -11.32
C THR A 241 -30.64 -14.49 -10.86
N ASP A 242 -31.35 -13.86 -11.79
CA ASP A 242 -32.08 -12.64 -11.52
C ASP A 242 -33.30 -12.87 -10.63
N SER A 243 -33.53 -11.94 -9.71
CA SER A 243 -34.70 -11.87 -8.84
C SER A 243 -35.44 -10.53 -8.93
N PHE A 244 -34.99 -9.62 -9.81
CA PHE A 244 -35.58 -8.30 -10.02
C PHE A 244 -36.51 -8.31 -11.24
N SER A 245 -37.29 -7.23 -11.37
CA SER A 245 -38.18 -7.04 -12.53
C SER A 245 -38.04 -5.66 -13.17
N ASP A 246 -37.21 -4.82 -12.56
CA ASP A 246 -36.93 -3.43 -12.89
C ASP A 246 -35.43 -3.17 -13.00
N GLU A 247 -34.63 -4.22 -13.16
CA GLU A 247 -33.19 -4.13 -13.36
C GLU A 247 -32.85 -3.35 -14.64
N SER A 248 -31.83 -2.50 -14.55
CA SER A 248 -31.21 -1.83 -15.69
C SER A 248 -30.00 -2.59 -16.22
N GLY A 249 -29.43 -3.49 -15.42
CA GLY A 249 -28.33 -4.37 -15.81
C GLY A 249 -27.59 -4.96 -14.63
N TYR A 250 -26.49 -5.65 -14.93
CA TYR A 250 -25.59 -6.28 -13.98
C TYR A 250 -24.16 -5.80 -14.17
N ARG A 251 -23.42 -5.70 -13.08
CA ARG A 251 -21.97 -5.53 -13.05
C ARG A 251 -21.35 -6.79 -12.49
N LEU A 252 -20.38 -7.35 -13.19
CA LEU A 252 -19.71 -8.57 -12.81
C LEU A 252 -18.34 -8.22 -12.28
N TYR A 253 -18.05 -8.68 -11.07
CA TYR A 253 -16.80 -8.42 -10.38
C TYR A 253 -16.02 -9.72 -10.17
N LYS A 254 -14.70 -9.60 -10.27
CA LYS A 254 -13.72 -10.66 -10.03
C LYS A 254 -12.76 -10.17 -8.96
N TYR A 255 -12.46 -11.01 -7.98
CA TYR A 255 -11.46 -10.67 -6.97
C TYR A 255 -10.05 -10.86 -7.52
N ALA A 256 -9.28 -9.78 -7.54
CA ALA A 256 -7.88 -9.81 -7.92
C ALA A 256 -7.02 -9.97 -6.66
N ALA A 257 -6.61 -11.22 -6.38
CA ALA A 257 -5.84 -11.55 -5.18
C ALA A 257 -4.52 -10.76 -5.07
N ASN A 258 -3.92 -10.39 -6.20
CA ASN A 258 -2.71 -9.58 -6.26
C ASN A 258 -2.92 -8.11 -5.83
N THR A 259 -4.12 -7.55 -6.03
CA THR A 259 -4.42 -6.15 -5.66
C THR A 259 -5.27 -6.04 -4.40
N GLY A 260 -5.71 -7.17 -3.84
CA GLY A 260 -6.60 -7.20 -2.67
C GLY A 260 -7.97 -6.55 -2.91
N SER A 261 -8.38 -6.41 -4.18
CA SER A 261 -9.51 -5.58 -4.59
C SER A 261 -10.43 -6.29 -5.56
N TRP A 262 -11.71 -5.90 -5.56
CA TRP A 262 -12.69 -6.33 -6.55
C TRP A 262 -12.52 -5.53 -7.84
N LEU A 263 -12.31 -6.21 -8.96
CA LEU A 263 -12.22 -5.60 -10.28
C LEU A 263 -13.56 -5.79 -10.99
N LEU A 264 -14.15 -4.67 -11.46
CA LEU A 264 -15.23 -4.71 -12.44
C LEU A 264 -14.65 -5.21 -13.76
N PHE A 265 -14.98 -6.44 -14.15
CA PHE A 265 -14.43 -7.03 -15.38
C PHE A 265 -15.44 -7.04 -16.53
N ASP A 266 -16.75 -7.00 -16.25
CA ASP A 266 -17.76 -6.78 -17.28
C ASP A 266 -19.06 -6.14 -16.76
N SER A 267 -19.91 -5.65 -17.67
CA SER A 267 -21.25 -5.17 -17.41
C SER A 267 -22.24 -5.70 -18.44
N VAL A 268 -23.27 -6.38 -17.97
CA VAL A 268 -24.31 -6.98 -18.80
C VAL A 268 -25.57 -6.13 -18.73
N GLY A 269 -26.27 -5.95 -19.85
CA GLY A 269 -27.59 -5.30 -19.87
C GLY A 269 -28.64 -6.08 -19.05
N PRO A 270 -29.90 -5.60 -18.99
CA PRO A 270 -30.95 -6.27 -18.22
C PRO A 270 -31.19 -7.69 -18.74
N GLN A 271 -31.41 -8.64 -17.83
CA GLN A 271 -31.58 -10.06 -18.12
C GLN A 271 -32.81 -10.56 -17.38
N GLN A 272 -33.62 -11.42 -18.02
CA GLN A 272 -34.74 -12.07 -17.34
C GLN A 272 -34.37 -13.50 -16.92
N GLY A 273 -34.49 -13.79 -15.63
CA GLY A 273 -34.24 -15.13 -15.08
C GLY A 273 -32.75 -15.45 -14.94
N THR A 274 -32.36 -16.71 -15.17
CA THR A 274 -30.96 -17.14 -15.06
C THR A 274 -30.21 -16.96 -16.38
N PHE A 275 -29.10 -16.24 -16.35
CA PHE A 275 -28.17 -16.13 -17.47
C PHE A 275 -26.79 -16.67 -17.10
N ALA A 276 -26.02 -17.07 -18.10
CA ALA A 276 -24.65 -17.55 -17.95
C ALA A 276 -23.69 -16.55 -18.59
N TYR A 277 -22.61 -16.24 -17.89
CA TYR A 277 -21.52 -15.40 -18.38
C TYR A 277 -20.20 -16.15 -18.22
N THR A 278 -19.36 -16.20 -19.25
CA THR A 278 -18.07 -16.89 -19.20
C THR A 278 -16.95 -15.85 -19.12
N ASP A 279 -16.14 -15.92 -18.06
CA ASP A 279 -14.89 -15.18 -17.98
C ASP A 279 -13.94 -15.73 -19.06
N GLU A 280 -13.53 -14.86 -19.98
CA GLU A 280 -12.61 -15.21 -21.07
C GLU A 280 -11.19 -15.48 -20.54
N GLU A 281 -10.87 -15.05 -19.31
CA GLU A 281 -9.62 -15.43 -18.67
C GLU A 281 -9.67 -16.88 -18.17
N PRO A 282 -8.63 -17.69 -18.48
CA PRO A 282 -8.57 -19.06 -18.00
C PRO A 282 -8.41 -19.12 -16.47
N ALA A 283 -9.17 -20.02 -15.84
CA ALA A 283 -9.04 -20.40 -14.45
C ALA A 283 -7.89 -21.40 -14.29
N TYR A 284 -6.68 -20.88 -14.06
CA TYR A 284 -5.49 -21.69 -13.82
C TYR A 284 -5.70 -22.66 -12.64
N ALA A 285 -5.12 -23.87 -12.74
CA ALA A 285 -5.20 -24.86 -11.67
C ALA A 285 -4.78 -24.28 -10.32
N GLU A 286 -5.47 -24.73 -9.26
CA GLU A 286 -5.20 -24.37 -7.86
C GLU A 286 -5.44 -22.89 -7.51
N SER A 287 -5.70 -22.01 -8.48
CA SER A 287 -6.18 -20.65 -8.21
C SER A 287 -7.67 -20.70 -7.86
N LYS A 288 -7.99 -20.30 -6.63
CA LYS A 288 -9.36 -20.02 -6.19
C LYS A 288 -9.70 -18.59 -6.57
N VAL A 289 -10.64 -18.42 -7.48
CA VAL A 289 -11.09 -17.11 -7.95
C VAL A 289 -12.48 -16.83 -7.41
N LEU A 290 -12.69 -15.64 -6.86
CA LEU A 290 -13.98 -15.20 -6.34
C LEU A 290 -14.67 -14.26 -7.31
N TYR A 291 -15.98 -14.42 -7.46
CA TYR A 291 -16.82 -13.59 -8.30
C TYR A 291 -18.06 -13.14 -7.54
N TYR A 292 -18.56 -11.94 -7.82
CA TYR A 292 -19.92 -11.56 -7.42
C TYR A 292 -20.56 -10.71 -8.52
N ALA A 293 -21.89 -10.58 -8.48
CA ALA A 293 -22.65 -9.76 -9.41
C ALA A 293 -23.42 -8.69 -8.64
N GLU A 294 -23.40 -7.46 -9.13
CA GLU A 294 -24.30 -6.40 -8.66
C GLU A 294 -25.37 -6.19 -9.70
N VAL A 295 -26.63 -6.20 -9.30
CA VAL A 295 -27.72 -5.70 -10.13
C VAL A 295 -28.00 -4.25 -9.76
N PHE A 296 -28.22 -3.42 -10.77
CA PHE A 296 -28.55 -2.01 -10.59
C PHE A 296 -29.82 -1.66 -11.34
N GLY A 297 -30.67 -0.82 -10.74
CA GLY A 297 -31.91 -0.34 -11.33
C GLY A 297 -32.53 0.81 -10.54
N PRO A 298 -33.75 1.25 -10.88
CA PRO A 298 -34.45 2.31 -10.17
C PRO A 298 -34.71 1.99 -8.68
N SER A 299 -34.79 0.71 -8.33
CA SER A 299 -34.93 0.26 -6.95
C SER A 299 -33.64 0.32 -6.12
N GLY A 300 -32.47 0.50 -6.74
CA GLY A 300 -31.18 0.58 -6.06
C GLY A 300 -30.13 -0.35 -6.65
N VAL A 301 -29.05 -0.58 -5.88
CA VAL A 301 -27.98 -1.52 -6.21
C VAL A 301 -27.97 -2.67 -5.19
N TYR A 302 -27.90 -3.91 -5.68
CA TYR A 302 -27.92 -5.10 -4.84
C TYR A 302 -26.80 -6.06 -5.26
N ALA A 303 -25.85 -6.30 -4.36
CA ALA A 303 -24.75 -7.24 -4.59
C ALA A 303 -25.13 -8.69 -4.20
N SER A 304 -24.75 -9.65 -5.04
CA SER A 304 -24.86 -11.09 -4.76
C SER A 304 -23.92 -11.52 -3.63
N GLN A 305 -24.12 -12.74 -3.14
CA GLN A 305 -23.04 -13.41 -2.41
C GLN A 305 -21.89 -13.74 -3.38
N PRO A 306 -20.62 -13.63 -2.95
CA PRO A 306 -19.50 -14.13 -3.71
C PRO A 306 -19.56 -15.64 -3.93
N ALA A 307 -19.27 -16.07 -5.15
CA ALA A 307 -19.10 -17.46 -5.55
C ALA A 307 -17.63 -17.73 -5.88
N SER A 308 -17.09 -18.84 -5.40
CA SER A 308 -15.72 -19.26 -5.69
C SER A 308 -15.67 -20.28 -6.82
N ALA A 309 -14.75 -20.12 -7.76
CA ALA A 309 -14.37 -21.17 -8.71
C ALA A 309 -12.95 -21.63 -8.40
N VAL A 310 -12.72 -22.94 -8.40
CA VAL A 310 -11.36 -23.52 -8.32
C VAL A 310 -11.05 -24.09 -9.70
N GLY A 311 -9.96 -23.63 -10.30
CA GLY A 311 -9.48 -24.19 -11.57
C GLY A 311 -9.29 -25.70 -11.47
N SER A 312 -9.69 -26.45 -12.51
CA SER A 312 -9.46 -27.89 -12.56
C SER A 312 -7.96 -28.17 -12.62
N ALA A 313 -7.48 -29.26 -12.01
CA ALA A 313 -6.10 -29.72 -12.21
C ALA A 313 -5.80 -30.05 -13.69
N GLN A 314 -6.83 -30.27 -14.51
CA GLN A 314 -6.71 -30.43 -15.98
C GLN A 314 -6.49 -29.10 -16.72
N CYS A 315 -6.71 -27.99 -16.01
CA CYS A 315 -6.42 -26.61 -16.42
C CYS A 315 -5.11 -26.10 -15.80
N ALA A 316 -4.32 -27.00 -15.20
CA ALA A 316 -2.92 -26.75 -15.01
C ALA A 316 -2.34 -26.72 -16.43
N ASP A 317 -1.85 -25.56 -16.84
CA ASP A 317 -1.25 -25.37 -18.15
C ASP A 317 -0.32 -26.55 -18.47
N SER A 318 -0.72 -27.40 -19.42
CA SER A 318 0.25 -28.10 -20.27
C SER A 318 1.03 -27.12 -21.16
N ASP A 319 0.71 -25.82 -21.04
CA ASP A 319 1.26 -24.69 -21.78
C ASP A 319 2.52 -24.09 -21.14
N TRP A 320 3.02 -24.67 -20.03
CA TRP A 320 4.47 -24.75 -19.82
C TRP A 320 5.05 -25.73 -20.85
N THR A 321 4.88 -25.40 -22.12
CA THR A 321 5.60 -26.03 -23.22
C THR A 321 7.06 -25.94 -22.84
N GLY A 322 7.83 -27.03 -22.90
CA GLY A 322 9.23 -27.13 -22.45
C GLY A 322 10.23 -26.21 -23.16
N LEU A 323 9.93 -24.90 -23.21
CA LEU A 323 10.76 -23.80 -23.59
C LEU A 323 11.72 -23.59 -22.43
N SER A 324 12.97 -23.88 -22.67
CA SER A 324 14.06 -23.59 -21.75
C SER A 324 14.77 -22.34 -22.24
N LEU A 325 14.98 -21.38 -21.34
CA LEU A 325 15.85 -20.24 -21.57
C LEU A 325 17.20 -20.52 -20.88
N GLU A 326 18.11 -21.20 -21.57
CA GLU A 326 19.41 -21.60 -21.03
C GLU A 326 20.51 -20.63 -21.49
N GLY A 327 21.12 -19.89 -20.55
CA GLY A 327 22.17 -18.92 -20.88
C GLY A 327 21.69 -17.78 -21.78
N GLY A 328 20.40 -17.43 -21.68
CA GLY A 328 19.75 -16.45 -22.55
C GLY A 328 19.30 -17.02 -23.90
N LEU A 329 19.62 -18.28 -24.22
CA LEU A 329 19.19 -18.92 -25.45
C LEU A 329 17.84 -19.60 -25.25
N LEU A 330 16.80 -19.11 -25.94
CA LEU A 330 15.48 -19.71 -25.97
C LEU A 330 15.45 -20.81 -27.05
N ASP A 331 15.34 -22.05 -26.62
CA ASP A 331 15.12 -23.19 -27.52
C ASP A 331 13.62 -23.31 -27.81
N VAL A 332 13.26 -23.26 -29.10
CA VAL A 332 11.87 -23.40 -29.56
C VAL A 332 11.79 -24.50 -30.61
N PRO A 333 10.76 -25.37 -30.56
CA PRO A 333 10.66 -26.51 -31.47
C PRO A 333 10.36 -26.13 -32.93
N THR A 334 9.97 -24.88 -33.20
CA THR A 334 9.70 -24.38 -34.56
C THR A 334 10.29 -22.99 -34.75
N THR A 335 10.85 -22.72 -35.93
CA THR A 335 11.41 -21.41 -36.28
C THR A 335 10.33 -20.36 -36.55
N TYR A 336 10.42 -19.26 -35.82
CA TYR A 336 9.75 -17.97 -36.02
C TYR A 336 10.70 -16.96 -36.70
N SER A 337 10.17 -16.01 -37.47
CA SER A 337 11.00 -15.01 -38.14
C SER A 337 11.58 -13.96 -37.19
N ALA A 338 10.91 -13.72 -36.05
CA ALA A 338 11.33 -12.83 -34.98
C ALA A 338 10.59 -13.21 -33.69
N THR A 339 11.22 -13.02 -32.52
CA THR A 339 10.62 -13.33 -31.21
C THR A 339 10.90 -12.25 -30.17
N TYR A 340 10.08 -12.22 -29.12
CA TYR A 340 10.28 -11.40 -27.93
C TYR A 340 9.73 -12.13 -26.70
N LEU A 341 10.17 -11.74 -25.50
CA LEU A 341 9.72 -12.30 -24.22
C LEU A 341 8.98 -11.24 -23.40
N TYR A 342 8.01 -11.64 -22.60
CA TYR A 342 7.62 -10.94 -21.38
C TYR A 342 8.20 -11.70 -20.20
N VAL A 343 9.10 -11.10 -19.44
CA VAL A 343 9.82 -11.73 -18.34
C VAL A 343 9.40 -11.08 -17.02
N SER A 344 8.93 -11.89 -16.08
CA SER A 344 8.72 -11.52 -14.68
C SER A 344 9.86 -12.09 -13.84
N VAL A 345 10.38 -11.27 -12.95
CA VAL A 345 11.49 -11.60 -12.07
C VAL A 345 10.96 -11.78 -10.65
N ASP A 346 11.19 -12.96 -10.06
CA ASP A 346 10.74 -13.33 -8.70
C ASP A 346 9.24 -13.05 -8.46
N GLY A 347 8.40 -13.19 -9.50
CA GLY A 347 6.96 -12.94 -9.43
C GLY A 347 6.54 -11.47 -9.51
N GLY A 348 7.46 -10.58 -9.88
CA GLY A 348 7.19 -9.16 -10.14
C GLY A 348 6.39 -8.92 -11.43
N GLU A 349 6.25 -7.65 -11.81
CA GLU A 349 5.61 -7.29 -13.07
C GLU A 349 6.39 -7.82 -14.28
N HIS A 350 5.67 -8.22 -15.32
CA HIS A 350 6.28 -8.70 -16.55
C HIS A 350 6.85 -7.53 -17.37
N GLN A 351 8.12 -7.63 -17.76
CA GLN A 351 8.80 -6.67 -18.61
C GLN A 351 9.09 -7.28 -19.98
N ARG A 352 8.85 -6.52 -21.06
CA ARG A 352 9.15 -6.98 -22.42
C ARG A 352 10.66 -6.97 -22.67
N ILE A 353 11.16 -8.00 -23.37
CA ILE A 353 12.55 -8.14 -23.78
C ILE A 353 12.59 -8.56 -25.27
N PRO A 354 13.19 -7.76 -26.18
CA PRO A 354 13.82 -6.46 -25.93
C PRO A 354 12.86 -5.41 -25.36
N SER A 355 13.40 -4.39 -24.69
CA SER A 355 12.58 -3.32 -24.09
C SER A 355 11.93 -2.42 -25.17
N ASP A 356 12.64 -2.19 -26.28
CA ASP A 356 12.11 -1.48 -27.46
C ASP A 356 11.08 -2.36 -28.21
N PRO A 357 9.80 -1.93 -28.33
CA PRO A 357 8.75 -2.71 -28.99
C PRO A 357 9.02 -3.00 -30.48
N ASP A 358 9.86 -2.20 -31.14
CA ASP A 358 10.25 -2.40 -32.54
C ASP A 358 11.43 -3.37 -32.70
N ASP A 359 12.10 -3.72 -31.60
CA ASP A 359 13.17 -4.71 -31.58
C ASP A 359 12.64 -6.13 -31.30
N PHE A 360 13.26 -7.09 -32.00
CA PHE A 360 12.94 -8.51 -31.93
C PHE A 360 14.22 -9.35 -32.05
N VAL A 361 14.25 -10.48 -31.36
CA VAL A 361 15.35 -11.45 -31.49
C VAL A 361 15.10 -12.29 -32.74
N SER A 362 16.05 -12.23 -33.67
CA SER A 362 16.03 -13.05 -34.88
C SER A 362 16.53 -14.47 -34.58
N PRO A 363 16.07 -15.48 -35.34
CA PRO A 363 16.54 -16.86 -35.14
C PRO A 363 18.04 -16.98 -35.39
N SER A 364 18.73 -17.70 -34.50
CA SER A 364 20.10 -18.17 -34.68
C SER A 364 20.13 -19.67 -35.01
N ALA A 365 21.33 -20.24 -35.21
CA ALA A 365 21.48 -21.67 -35.47
C ALA A 365 21.07 -22.55 -34.26
N ASP A 366 21.16 -22.00 -33.05
CA ASP A 366 20.98 -22.73 -31.79
C ASP A 366 19.71 -22.32 -31.03
N GLY A 367 18.91 -21.38 -31.57
CA GLY A 367 17.70 -20.85 -30.90
C GLY A 367 17.60 -19.33 -31.03
N TYR A 368 16.97 -18.66 -30.06
CA TYR A 368 16.86 -17.20 -30.01
C TYR A 368 17.67 -16.66 -28.84
N ASP A 369 18.70 -15.88 -29.13
CA ASP A 369 19.64 -15.38 -28.13
C ASP A 369 19.15 -14.06 -27.51
N PHE A 370 18.55 -14.17 -26.32
CA PHE A 370 18.11 -13.08 -25.47
C PHE A 370 19.18 -12.60 -24.49
N ALA A 371 20.35 -13.25 -24.42
CA ALA A 371 21.40 -12.86 -23.48
C ALA A 371 21.76 -11.36 -23.52
N PRO A 372 21.89 -10.72 -24.71
CA PRO A 372 22.22 -9.29 -24.79
C PRO A 372 21.17 -8.37 -24.15
N PHE A 373 19.90 -8.80 -24.15
CA PHE A 373 18.78 -8.00 -23.68
C PHE A 373 18.42 -8.30 -22.22
N LEU A 374 18.77 -9.49 -21.72
CA LEU A 374 18.64 -9.81 -20.30
C LEU A 374 19.58 -8.95 -19.45
N ASP A 375 20.72 -8.52 -19.99
CA ASP A 375 21.62 -7.57 -19.32
C ASP A 375 20.96 -6.19 -19.08
N GLU A 376 19.93 -5.81 -19.85
CA GLU A 376 19.20 -4.54 -19.70
C GLU A 376 18.33 -4.50 -18.44
N LEU A 377 17.94 -5.66 -17.91
CA LEU A 377 17.10 -5.77 -16.71
C LEU A 377 17.83 -5.32 -15.43
N ASN A 378 19.11 -4.89 -15.48
CA ASN A 378 19.91 -4.51 -14.31
C ASN A 378 19.91 -5.59 -13.19
N ILE A 379 19.91 -6.85 -13.62
CA ILE A 379 19.78 -8.02 -12.74
C ILE A 379 20.90 -8.12 -11.68
N SER A 380 22.01 -7.39 -11.86
CA SER A 380 23.12 -7.34 -10.92
C SER A 380 22.77 -6.80 -9.53
N THR A 381 21.63 -6.12 -9.40
CA THR A 381 21.12 -5.62 -8.11
C THR A 381 20.19 -6.60 -7.40
N TRP A 382 19.80 -7.69 -8.06
CA TRP A 382 18.79 -8.63 -7.58
C TRP A 382 19.41 -9.92 -7.03
N GLY A 383 18.68 -10.61 -6.16
CA GLY A 383 19.19 -11.79 -5.44
C GLY A 383 19.64 -12.89 -6.39
N ASN A 384 20.77 -13.56 -6.10
CA ASN A 384 21.32 -14.61 -6.98
C ASN A 384 21.14 -16.01 -6.33
N PRO A 385 20.48 -16.99 -7.00
CA PRO A 385 19.90 -16.94 -8.35
C PRO A 385 18.56 -16.22 -8.40
N VAL A 386 18.29 -15.59 -9.54
CA VAL A 386 17.02 -14.91 -9.84
C VAL A 386 16.09 -15.89 -10.53
N LEU A 387 14.84 -16.06 -10.06
CA LEU A 387 13.83 -16.84 -10.77
C LEU A 387 13.17 -15.96 -11.84
N LEU A 388 13.12 -16.47 -13.06
CA LEU A 388 12.43 -15.84 -14.18
C LEU A 388 11.24 -16.70 -14.58
N THR A 389 10.07 -16.09 -14.63
CA THR A 389 8.94 -16.62 -15.39
C THR A 389 8.86 -15.83 -16.68
N PHE A 390 8.68 -16.48 -17.83
CA PHE A 390 8.59 -15.78 -19.09
C PHE A 390 7.50 -16.31 -20.00
N GLU A 391 6.98 -15.41 -20.85
CA GLU A 391 6.04 -15.69 -21.92
C GLU A 391 6.67 -15.30 -23.25
N ALA A 392 6.89 -16.27 -24.14
CA ALA A 392 7.56 -16.08 -25.41
C ALA A 392 6.57 -15.88 -26.55
N TRP A 393 6.77 -14.84 -27.34
CA TRP A 393 5.93 -14.48 -28.49
C TRP A 393 6.76 -14.43 -29.77
N GLY A 394 6.15 -14.77 -30.90
CA GLY A 394 6.88 -14.85 -32.16
C GLY A 394 6.03 -14.62 -33.41
N TRP A 395 6.71 -14.18 -34.47
CA TRP A 395 6.12 -14.01 -35.79
C TRP A 395 6.28 -15.27 -36.64
N LYS A 396 5.17 -15.77 -37.17
CA LYS A 396 5.14 -16.88 -38.13
C LYS A 396 4.17 -16.55 -39.25
N ASP A 397 4.64 -16.66 -40.48
CA ASP A 397 3.83 -16.38 -41.68
C ASP A 397 3.14 -15.00 -41.68
N GLY A 398 3.78 -14.00 -41.07
CA GLY A 398 3.27 -12.62 -41.01
C GLY A 398 2.18 -12.41 -39.94
N GLN A 399 2.00 -13.34 -39.01
CA GLN A 399 1.14 -13.19 -37.83
C GLN A 399 1.94 -13.38 -36.54
N VAL A 400 1.62 -12.60 -35.51
CA VAL A 400 2.16 -12.77 -34.17
C VAL A 400 1.34 -13.81 -33.41
N GLY A 401 2.01 -14.68 -32.66
CA GLY A 401 1.35 -15.66 -31.80
C GLY A 401 2.21 -16.01 -30.59
N LEU A 402 1.55 -16.49 -29.55
CA LEU A 402 2.20 -17.05 -28.37
C LEU A 402 2.98 -18.31 -28.78
N ILE A 403 4.27 -18.34 -28.47
CA ILE A 403 5.14 -19.51 -28.65
C ILE A 403 4.93 -20.47 -27.48
N GLY A 404 4.86 -19.93 -26.27
CA GLY A 404 4.63 -20.67 -25.02
C GLY A 404 5.17 -19.94 -23.80
N LYS A 405 4.99 -20.53 -22.62
CA LYS A 405 5.52 -20.02 -21.34
C LYS A 405 6.64 -20.92 -20.83
N GLY A 406 7.59 -20.35 -20.11
CA GLY A 406 8.78 -21.05 -19.63
C GLY A 406 9.38 -20.40 -18.39
N GLU A 407 10.09 -21.20 -17.59
CA GLU A 407 10.77 -20.77 -16.37
C GLU A 407 12.28 -20.86 -16.59
N GLY A 408 13.02 -19.90 -16.05
CA GLY A 408 14.48 -19.85 -16.10
C GLY A 408 15.04 -19.39 -14.77
N GLN A 409 16.32 -19.64 -14.54
CA GLN A 409 17.06 -18.96 -13.49
C GLN A 409 18.26 -18.26 -14.11
N ILE A 410 18.69 -17.14 -13.55
CA ILE A 410 19.94 -16.47 -13.92
C ILE A 410 20.84 -16.38 -12.70
N THR A 411 22.07 -16.87 -12.85
CA THR A 411 23.13 -16.77 -11.84
C THR A 411 24.16 -15.75 -12.32
N VAL A 412 24.28 -14.62 -11.62
CA VAL A 412 25.24 -13.57 -11.96
C VAL A 412 26.66 -14.07 -11.68
N GLY A 413 27.47 -14.27 -12.73
CA GLY A 413 28.93 -14.40 -12.65
C GLY A 413 29.58 -15.74 -13.05
N THR A 414 28.88 -16.87 -13.10
CA THR A 414 29.41 -18.15 -13.61
C THR A 414 28.27 -19.04 -14.09
N GLY A 415 28.43 -19.72 -15.25
CA GLY A 415 27.39 -20.52 -15.91
C GLY A 415 26.50 -21.39 -15.00
N LEU A 416 25.23 -21.47 -15.41
CA LEU A 416 24.02 -21.88 -14.68
C LEU A 416 23.93 -23.36 -14.22
N ARG A 417 23.36 -23.58 -13.02
CA ARG A 417 22.77 -24.86 -12.53
C ARG A 417 21.58 -24.61 -11.59
N THR A 418 20.72 -25.64 -11.46
CA THR A 418 19.32 -25.73 -10.98
C THR A 418 18.98 -25.57 -9.47
N PHE A 419 17.78 -24.98 -9.22
CA PHE A 419 16.73 -25.07 -8.16
C PHE A 419 17.02 -24.91 -6.63
N ALA A 420 16.40 -23.87 -6.01
CA ALA A 420 15.72 -23.83 -4.67
C ALA A 420 15.02 -22.46 -4.40
N ALA A 421 14.02 -22.41 -3.48
CA ALA A 421 12.94 -21.43 -3.30
C ALA A 421 13.26 -19.99 -2.75
N SER A 422 12.27 -19.09 -2.93
CA SER A 422 12.18 -17.63 -2.64
C SER A 422 12.70 -17.11 -1.27
N PRO A 423 13.31 -15.89 -1.17
CA PRO A 423 13.82 -15.35 0.09
C PRO A 423 12.91 -14.26 0.72
N GLY A 424 12.46 -14.47 1.95
CA GLY A 424 12.13 -13.38 2.88
C GLY A 424 13.39 -12.70 3.47
N THR A 425 13.22 -11.73 4.37
CA THR A 425 14.31 -10.95 4.98
C THR A 425 14.68 -11.40 6.41
N SER A 426 15.95 -11.20 6.81
CA SER A 426 16.47 -11.44 8.17
C SER A 426 17.22 -10.21 8.68
N THR A 427 17.06 -9.86 9.96
CA THR A 427 17.69 -8.69 10.60
C THR A 427 18.47 -9.07 11.87
N LEU A 428 19.65 -8.48 12.07
CA LEU A 428 20.51 -8.68 13.24
C LEU A 428 20.75 -7.34 13.97
N GLU A 429 20.33 -7.29 15.24
CA GLU A 429 20.51 -6.20 16.20
C GLU A 429 21.52 -6.62 17.28
N ILE A 430 22.29 -5.67 17.83
CA ILE A 430 23.23 -5.91 18.94
C ILE A 430 22.85 -5.04 20.13
N SER A 431 22.76 -5.64 21.32
CA SER A 431 22.59 -4.95 22.58
C SER A 431 23.74 -5.31 23.53
N LYS A 432 24.39 -4.29 24.12
CA LYS A 432 25.36 -4.54 25.19
C LYS A 432 24.61 -5.06 26.40
N LEU A 433 25.01 -6.22 26.93
CA LEU A 433 24.44 -6.78 28.15
C LEU A 433 24.75 -5.82 29.30
N SER A 434 23.80 -4.97 29.67
CA SER A 434 23.92 -4.14 30.86
C SER A 434 24.03 -5.09 32.05
N GLN A 435 25.14 -5.05 32.79
CA GLN A 435 25.16 -5.69 34.11
C GLN A 435 23.99 -5.13 34.91
N HIS A 436 22.97 -5.94 35.15
CA HIS A 436 21.87 -5.61 36.06
C HIS A 436 22.47 -5.29 37.43
N SER A 437 22.56 -4.00 37.76
CA SER A 437 23.12 -3.51 39.02
C SER A 437 22.04 -3.38 40.11
N ASP A 438 21.20 -4.41 40.28
CA ASP A 438 20.17 -4.46 41.33
C ASP A 438 20.60 -5.26 42.56
N VAL A 439 21.88 -5.22 42.92
CA VAL A 439 22.33 -5.70 44.24
C VAL A 439 23.34 -4.73 44.86
N SER A 440 23.04 -4.33 46.10
CA SER A 440 23.76 -3.36 46.94
C SER A 440 25.28 -3.61 47.11
N PRO A 441 26.06 -2.59 47.54
CA PRO A 441 27.47 -2.47 47.23
C PRO A 441 28.38 -3.08 48.31
N TRP A 442 28.96 -4.26 48.07
CA TRP A 442 30.16 -4.71 48.79
C TRP A 442 31.06 -5.59 47.90
N VAL A 443 32.30 -5.11 47.72
CA VAL A 443 33.49 -5.81 47.21
C VAL A 443 33.52 -6.13 45.70
N MET A 444 34.11 -5.22 44.91
CA MET A 444 34.72 -5.58 43.63
C MET A 444 36.04 -6.34 43.88
N THR A 445 36.00 -7.67 43.88
CA THR A 445 37.18 -8.49 43.59
C THR A 445 37.37 -8.54 42.07
N THR A 446 38.36 -7.78 41.59
CA THR A 446 39.16 -7.99 40.35
C THR A 446 38.50 -8.76 39.19
N GLY A 447 38.00 -7.99 38.21
CA GLY A 447 38.24 -8.18 36.78
C GLY A 447 37.84 -9.51 36.14
N ILE A 448 36.54 -9.67 35.85
CA ILE A 448 36.07 -10.60 34.81
C ILE A 448 35.65 -9.73 33.63
N TYR A 449 36.52 -9.60 32.63
CA TYR A 449 36.18 -8.97 31.36
C TYR A 449 35.12 -9.85 30.69
N ALA A 450 33.91 -9.32 30.50
CA ALA A 450 32.86 -10.06 29.82
C ALA A 450 33.20 -10.14 28.32
N HIS A 451 33.76 -11.26 27.89
CA HIS A 451 33.97 -11.58 26.47
C HIS A 451 32.67 -12.06 25.80
N THR A 452 31.58 -12.15 26.56
CA THR A 452 30.26 -12.56 26.09
C THR A 452 29.42 -11.36 25.72
N TRP A 453 28.93 -11.33 24.49
CA TRP A 453 28.01 -10.31 23.96
C TRP A 453 26.66 -10.92 23.66
N GLU A 454 25.62 -10.10 23.77
CA GLU A 454 24.24 -10.46 23.45
C GLU A 454 23.84 -9.87 22.10
N PHE A 455 23.18 -10.70 21.31
CA PHE A 455 22.69 -10.38 19.97
C PHE A 455 21.21 -10.70 19.92
N LYS A 456 20.46 -9.94 19.14
CA LYS A 456 19.05 -10.22 18.86
C LYS A 456 18.87 -10.32 17.36
N TRP A 457 18.29 -11.40 16.87
CA TRP A 457 18.00 -11.58 15.45
C TRP A 457 16.57 -12.05 15.24
N SER A 458 15.96 -11.57 14.16
CA SER A 458 14.65 -11.98 13.68
C SER A 458 14.68 -12.28 12.18
N SER A 459 13.77 -13.15 11.74
CA SER A 459 13.56 -13.48 10.33
C SER A 459 12.07 -13.42 10.00
N GLN A 460 11.74 -12.87 8.84
CA GLN A 460 10.39 -12.91 8.26
C GLN A 460 10.25 -14.04 7.23
N ILE A 461 11.32 -14.80 6.97
CA ILE A 461 11.31 -15.91 6.02
C ILE A 461 10.46 -17.06 6.60
N PRO A 462 9.38 -17.49 5.92
CA PRO A 462 8.56 -18.61 6.36
C PRO A 462 9.41 -19.88 6.54
N GLY A 463 9.21 -20.57 7.67
CA GLY A 463 9.89 -21.83 7.96
C GLY A 463 11.29 -21.72 8.59
N VAL A 464 11.80 -20.51 8.83
CA VAL A 464 13.04 -20.34 9.62
C VAL A 464 12.78 -20.74 11.06
N THR A 465 13.51 -21.76 11.51
CA THR A 465 13.49 -22.21 12.91
C THR A 465 14.76 -21.80 13.67
N GLU A 466 15.87 -21.65 12.93
CA GLU A 466 17.21 -21.39 13.46
C GLU A 466 18.01 -20.52 12.48
N GLY A 467 19.21 -20.13 12.87
CA GLY A 467 20.13 -19.31 12.08
C GLY A 467 21.56 -19.75 12.34
N LYS A 468 22.45 -19.44 11.41
CA LYS A 468 23.87 -19.77 11.46
C LYS A 468 24.66 -18.47 11.59
N LEU A 469 25.07 -18.14 12.81
CA LEU A 469 25.98 -17.03 13.08
C LEU A 469 27.33 -17.33 12.45
N GLN A 470 27.86 -16.39 11.66
CA GLN A 470 29.19 -16.43 11.08
C GLN A 470 29.98 -15.21 11.53
N ILE A 471 31.24 -15.42 11.90
CA ILE A 471 32.19 -14.35 12.25
C ILE A 471 33.43 -14.48 11.38
N SER A 472 33.81 -13.41 10.68
CA SER A 472 34.92 -13.37 9.73
C SER A 472 35.92 -12.25 10.03
N LEU A 473 37.19 -12.43 9.68
CA LEU A 473 38.23 -11.39 9.70
C LEU A 473 38.23 -10.47 8.47
N VAL A 474 37.41 -10.78 7.46
CA VAL A 474 37.24 -9.96 6.26
C VAL A 474 35.75 -9.73 5.98
N PRO A 475 35.38 -8.62 5.30
CA PRO A 475 33.99 -8.36 4.94
C PRO A 475 33.36 -9.53 4.21
N PHE A 476 32.11 -9.85 4.54
CA PHE A 476 31.36 -10.87 3.81
C PHE A 476 31.01 -10.38 2.41
N GLY A 477 31.06 -11.28 1.42
CA GLY A 477 30.42 -11.05 0.14
C GLY A 477 28.89 -11.16 0.26
N SER A 478 28.17 -10.79 -0.81
CA SER A 478 26.70 -10.81 -0.88
C SER A 478 26.06 -12.19 -0.70
N GLY A 479 26.81 -13.29 -0.80
CA GLY A 479 26.28 -14.66 -0.73
C GLY A 479 26.30 -15.31 0.66
N ALA A 480 25.39 -16.27 0.87
CA ALA A 480 25.30 -17.13 2.06
C ALA A 480 26.30 -18.31 2.06
N ALA A 481 27.56 -18.04 1.70
CA ALA A 481 28.59 -19.08 1.67
C ALA A 481 28.72 -19.78 3.04
N ALA A 482 28.71 -21.11 3.06
CA ALA A 482 28.84 -21.89 4.29
C ALA A 482 30.23 -21.72 4.95
N ASN A 483 31.26 -21.39 4.16
CA ASN A 483 32.63 -21.12 4.61
C ASN A 483 33.18 -19.87 3.89
N PRO A 484 32.76 -18.66 4.26
CA PRO A 484 33.27 -17.45 3.64
C PRO A 484 34.77 -17.28 3.94
N THR A 485 35.49 -16.58 3.06
CA THR A 485 36.88 -16.21 3.31
C THR A 485 36.98 -15.48 4.64
N GLY A 486 37.98 -15.84 5.46
CA GLY A 486 38.22 -15.23 6.77
C GLY A 486 37.32 -15.71 7.91
N LEU A 487 36.44 -16.71 7.70
CA LEU A 487 35.61 -17.30 8.76
C LEU A 487 36.50 -17.79 9.93
N VAL A 488 36.26 -17.26 11.13
CA VAL A 488 36.95 -17.62 12.38
C VAL A 488 36.04 -18.28 13.41
N ALA A 489 34.73 -18.06 13.33
CA ALA A 489 33.75 -18.75 14.16
C ALA A 489 32.42 -18.93 13.45
N GLU A 490 31.72 -19.98 13.87
CA GLU A 490 30.37 -20.28 13.45
C GLU A 490 29.57 -20.91 14.60
N GLN A 491 28.29 -20.56 14.73
CA GLN A 491 27.40 -21.10 15.76
C GLN A 491 25.94 -21.14 15.26
N THR A 492 25.22 -22.22 15.55
CA THR A 492 23.76 -22.26 15.38
C THR A 492 23.08 -21.46 16.49
N VAL A 493 22.17 -20.57 16.11
CA VAL A 493 21.44 -19.66 16.98
C VAL A 493 19.94 -19.82 16.75
N SER A 494 19.12 -19.61 17.78
CA SER A 494 17.65 -19.59 17.66
C SER A 494 17.15 -18.18 17.41
N ILE A 495 15.97 -18.03 16.78
CA ILE A 495 15.33 -16.72 16.61
C ILE A 495 15.16 -16.06 18.00
N GLY A 496 15.40 -14.74 18.06
CA GLY A 496 15.35 -13.96 19.29
C GLY A 496 16.75 -13.61 19.80
N VAL A 497 16.96 -13.74 21.10
CA VAL A 497 18.19 -13.29 21.77
C VAL A 497 19.16 -14.45 21.98
N PHE A 498 20.43 -14.27 21.61
CA PHE A 498 21.50 -15.25 21.83
C PHE A 498 22.79 -14.57 22.30
N THR A 499 23.74 -15.35 22.81
CA THR A 499 25.05 -14.83 23.24
C THR A 499 26.20 -15.52 22.51
N PHE A 500 27.26 -14.75 22.22
CA PHE A 500 28.52 -15.26 21.69
C PHE A 500 29.69 -14.84 22.57
N ASP A 501 30.55 -15.80 22.90
CA ASP A 501 31.76 -15.58 23.70
C ASP A 501 32.98 -15.46 22.80
N PHE A 502 33.44 -14.23 22.61
CA PHE A 502 34.57 -13.91 21.75
C PHE A 502 35.90 -14.44 22.28
N SER A 503 36.00 -14.81 23.56
CA SER A 503 37.23 -15.42 24.08
C SER A 503 37.60 -16.73 23.34
N LYS A 504 36.64 -17.34 22.66
CA LYS A 504 36.82 -18.53 21.82
C LYS A 504 37.57 -18.26 20.51
N ILE A 505 37.56 -17.03 20.02
CA ILE A 505 38.19 -16.63 18.76
C ILE A 505 39.31 -15.60 18.90
N LEU A 506 39.50 -15.08 20.12
CA LEU A 506 40.68 -14.28 20.42
C LEU A 506 41.93 -15.17 20.34
N PRO A 507 43.02 -14.71 19.69
CA PRO A 507 44.29 -15.41 19.74
C PRO A 507 44.69 -15.59 21.20
N ALA A 508 44.99 -16.83 21.61
CA ALA A 508 45.42 -17.13 22.97
C ALA A 508 46.53 -16.16 23.35
N ALA A 509 46.30 -15.36 24.41
CA ALA A 509 47.26 -14.38 24.88
C ALA A 509 48.64 -15.05 24.94
N ALA A 510 49.60 -14.51 24.19
CA ALA A 510 50.93 -15.10 24.07
C ALA A 510 51.41 -15.45 25.48
N PRO A 511 51.93 -16.69 25.71
CA PRO A 511 52.35 -17.09 27.05
C PRO A 511 53.24 -16.00 27.58
N THR A 512 52.86 -15.48 28.75
CA THR A 512 53.57 -14.41 29.44
C THR A 512 55.05 -14.69 29.27
N VAL A 513 55.77 -13.83 28.55
CA VAL A 513 57.20 -14.00 28.37
C VAL A 513 57.78 -13.97 29.77
N VAL A 514 58.00 -15.16 30.33
CA VAL A 514 58.72 -15.32 31.59
C VAL A 514 60.03 -14.64 31.30
N ASN A 515 60.33 -13.58 32.04
CA ASN A 515 61.64 -12.93 31.99
C ASN A 515 62.68 -14.04 32.21
N VAL A 516 63.22 -14.57 31.13
CA VAL A 516 64.42 -15.40 31.18
C VAL A 516 65.53 -14.39 31.40
N GLU A 517 65.78 -14.14 32.68
CA GLU A 517 66.97 -13.48 33.14
C GLU A 517 68.16 -14.17 32.48
N ALA A 518 68.96 -13.40 31.74
CA ALA A 518 70.01 -13.89 30.87
C ALA A 518 71.02 -14.74 31.64
N GLN A 519 70.83 -16.05 31.64
CA GLN A 519 71.88 -17.01 31.93
C GLN A 519 72.15 -17.85 30.69
N SER A 520 73.39 -17.72 30.23
CA SER A 520 73.99 -18.40 29.09
C SER A 520 73.66 -19.89 29.03
N LEU A 521 73.00 -20.33 27.97
CA LEU A 521 72.94 -21.73 27.56
C LEU A 521 73.24 -21.89 26.05
N PRO A 522 73.82 -23.04 25.65
CA PRO A 522 74.58 -23.22 24.41
C PRO A 522 73.68 -23.48 23.17
N PRO A 523 74.23 -23.45 21.94
CA PRO A 523 73.42 -23.41 20.75
C PRO A 523 73.03 -24.82 20.23
N VAL A 524 71.91 -24.81 19.49
CA VAL A 524 71.44 -25.74 18.46
C VAL A 524 70.58 -26.93 18.90
N ILE A 525 69.26 -26.78 18.74
CA ILE A 525 68.35 -27.87 18.34
C ILE A 525 67.83 -27.51 16.95
N ASP A 526 68.10 -28.40 16.01
CA ASP A 526 67.70 -28.36 14.60
C ASP A 526 66.25 -28.88 14.47
N LEU A 527 65.34 -28.06 13.92
CA LEU A 527 63.97 -28.47 13.60
C LEU A 527 63.80 -28.43 12.08
N ASN A 528 63.88 -29.63 11.51
CA ASN A 528 63.73 -29.90 10.08
C ASN A 528 62.23 -30.08 9.74
N PRO A 529 61.63 -29.32 8.81
CA PRO A 529 60.26 -29.56 8.37
C PRO A 529 60.21 -30.63 7.26
N VAL A 530 59.30 -31.58 7.45
CA VAL A 530 58.97 -32.67 6.53
C VAL A 530 58.26 -32.13 5.28
N ALA A 531 58.60 -32.74 4.14
CA ALA A 531 58.34 -32.35 2.76
C ALA A 531 56.86 -32.34 2.30
N VAL A 532 56.56 -31.45 1.35
CA VAL A 532 55.46 -31.59 0.38
C VAL A 532 55.93 -31.18 -1.03
N GLY A 533 55.87 -32.13 -1.97
CA GLY A 533 55.49 -31.94 -3.39
C GLY A 533 56.45 -31.23 -4.36
N ALA A 534 57.10 -32.00 -5.23
CA ALA A 534 58.04 -31.56 -6.26
C ALA A 534 57.38 -31.05 -7.57
N TYR A 535 58.00 -30.03 -8.19
CA TYR A 535 58.00 -29.77 -9.64
C TYR A 535 59.46 -29.74 -10.12
N PRO A 536 59.85 -30.41 -11.23
CA PRO A 536 61.24 -30.43 -11.69
C PRO A 536 61.51 -29.39 -12.78
N GLY A 537 62.53 -28.55 -12.56
CA GLY A 537 63.28 -27.94 -13.66
C GLY A 537 63.70 -26.48 -13.49
N ALA A 538 64.77 -26.22 -12.72
CA ALA A 538 65.71 -25.13 -13.01
C ALA A 538 67.01 -25.33 -12.21
N GLN A 539 68.15 -25.19 -12.89
CA GLN A 539 69.48 -25.39 -12.35
C GLN A 539 69.96 -24.20 -11.49
N SER A 540 70.57 -24.54 -10.34
CA SER A 540 71.87 -24.06 -9.84
C SER A 540 72.31 -22.63 -10.22
N GLU A 541 72.35 -21.75 -9.21
CA GLU A 541 73.55 -20.97 -8.89
C GLU A 541 73.59 -20.64 -7.40
N SER A 542 74.80 -20.41 -6.90
CA SER A 542 75.29 -20.58 -5.54
C SER A 542 75.27 -19.33 -4.66
N GLU A 543 75.38 -19.56 -3.35
CA GLU A 543 75.93 -18.67 -2.31
C GLU A 543 75.09 -17.44 -1.89
N GLU A 544 74.37 -17.58 -0.77
CA GLU A 544 74.57 -16.81 0.47
C GLU A 544 73.52 -17.27 1.50
N THR A 545 73.95 -17.93 2.57
CA THR A 545 73.08 -18.22 3.72
C THR A 545 72.98 -16.97 4.59
N GLU A 546 72.03 -16.09 4.27
CA GLU A 546 71.50 -15.12 5.24
C GLU A 546 70.60 -15.87 6.23
N THR A 547 71.06 -15.96 7.47
CA THR A 547 70.21 -16.37 8.59
C THR A 547 69.15 -15.29 8.79
N ILE A 548 67.93 -15.53 8.30
CA ILE A 548 66.77 -14.67 8.58
C ILE A 548 66.49 -14.74 10.08
N GLY A 549 67.04 -13.78 10.82
CA GLY A 549 66.61 -13.49 12.18
C GLY A 549 65.18 -12.98 12.12
N PHE A 550 64.21 -13.86 12.41
CA PHE A 550 62.83 -13.45 12.63
C PHE A 550 62.83 -12.40 13.74
N ASN A 551 62.62 -11.16 13.33
CA ASN A 551 62.71 -9.98 14.18
C ASN A 551 61.54 -10.04 15.16
N VAL A 552 61.81 -10.25 16.45
CA VAL A 552 60.80 -10.27 17.53
C VAL A 552 59.98 -8.97 17.55
N LEU A 553 60.53 -7.86 17.01
CA LEU A 553 59.79 -6.62 16.78
C LEU A 553 58.68 -6.72 15.72
N LEU A 554 58.83 -7.55 14.69
CA LEU A 554 57.80 -7.70 13.64
C LEU A 554 56.60 -8.49 14.16
N ILE A 555 56.84 -9.50 15.01
CA ILE A 555 55.78 -10.26 15.68
C ILE A 555 55.05 -9.36 16.69
N LYS A 556 55.77 -8.48 17.41
CA LYS A 556 55.14 -7.50 18.31
C LYS A 556 54.31 -6.46 17.55
N ALA A 557 54.80 -5.96 16.41
CA ALA A 557 54.08 -5.01 15.57
C ALA A 557 52.83 -5.61 14.89
N LEU A 558 52.83 -6.92 14.63
CA LEU A 558 51.65 -7.65 14.15
C LEU A 558 50.63 -7.93 15.27
N LEU A 559 51.07 -8.00 16.53
CA LEU A 559 50.21 -8.23 17.70
C LEU A 559 49.59 -6.94 18.27
N ASP A 560 50.05 -5.76 17.83
CA ASP A 560 49.53 -4.44 18.25
C ASP A 560 48.49 -3.86 17.26
N GLN A 561 48.04 -4.63 16.25
CA GLN A 561 47.05 -4.16 15.28
C GLN A 561 45.63 -4.42 15.75
N THR A 562 44.76 -3.43 15.56
CA THR A 562 43.34 -3.56 15.76
C THR A 562 42.75 -4.53 14.73
N VAL A 563 41.97 -5.51 15.19
CA VAL A 563 41.38 -6.56 14.36
C VAL A 563 39.89 -6.29 14.18
N ASN A 564 39.39 -6.28 12.94
CA ASN A 564 37.95 -6.18 12.67
C ASN A 564 37.34 -7.57 12.49
N TYR A 565 36.22 -7.81 13.18
CA TYR A 565 35.38 -8.98 13.06
C TYR A 565 34.06 -8.59 12.39
N TYR A 566 33.76 -9.19 11.25
CA TYR A 566 32.50 -9.04 10.54
C TYR A 566 31.56 -10.15 10.99
N ILE A 567 30.35 -9.81 11.42
CA ILE A 567 29.38 -10.70 12.06
C ILE A 567 28.07 -10.68 11.28
N ARG A 568 27.51 -11.84 10.92
CA ARG A 568 26.18 -11.96 10.30
C ARG A 568 25.49 -13.25 10.72
N VAL A 569 24.18 -13.36 10.53
CA VAL A 569 23.41 -14.60 10.71
C VAL A 569 22.80 -15.04 9.39
N ILE A 570 22.99 -16.31 9.01
CA ILE A 570 22.32 -16.92 7.86
C ILE A 570 21.06 -17.65 8.35
N PRO A 571 19.85 -17.27 7.96
CA PRO A 571 18.63 -18.00 8.31
C PRO A 571 18.70 -19.47 7.86
N THR A 572 18.26 -20.40 8.71
CA THR A 572 18.23 -21.83 8.41
C THR A 572 16.89 -22.49 8.75
N ALA A 573 16.53 -23.50 7.94
CA ALA A 573 15.46 -24.45 8.21
C ALA A 573 16.03 -25.84 8.12
N ASN A 574 15.82 -26.67 9.14
CA ASN A 574 16.40 -28.02 9.21
C ASN A 574 17.93 -28.03 8.98
N GLN A 575 18.64 -27.05 9.56
CA GLN A 575 20.09 -26.83 9.41
C GLN A 575 20.57 -26.45 7.98
N GLN A 576 19.68 -26.28 7.01
CA GLN A 576 20.01 -25.81 5.67
C GLN A 576 19.77 -24.30 5.57
N PRO A 577 20.69 -23.51 4.97
CA PRO A 577 20.46 -22.10 4.68
C PRO A 577 19.19 -21.88 3.84
N ILE A 578 18.32 -20.98 4.27
CA ILE A 578 17.14 -20.56 3.51
C ILE A 578 17.05 -19.03 3.45
N GLY A 579 17.16 -18.46 2.26
CA GLY A 579 17.11 -17.01 2.05
C GLY A 579 18.43 -16.26 2.30
N GLN A 580 18.35 -14.92 2.32
CA GLN A 580 19.52 -14.05 2.40
C GLN A 580 20.07 -13.92 3.83
N PRO A 581 21.40 -13.76 4.02
CA PRO A 581 21.97 -13.45 5.32
C PRO A 581 21.46 -12.12 5.89
N SER A 582 21.52 -11.96 7.21
CA SER A 582 21.28 -10.67 7.86
C SER A 582 22.25 -9.58 7.39
N ASN A 583 21.97 -8.34 7.75
CA ASN A 583 22.97 -7.27 7.74
C ASN A 583 24.25 -7.72 8.48
N SER A 584 25.41 -7.25 7.98
CA SER A 584 26.71 -7.49 8.63
C SER A 584 26.99 -6.40 9.65
N VAL A 585 27.46 -6.79 10.82
CA VAL A 585 27.92 -5.87 11.87
C VAL A 585 29.44 -6.01 12.02
N VAL A 586 30.14 -4.92 12.28
CA VAL A 586 31.60 -4.92 12.49
C VAL A 586 31.88 -4.75 13.97
N GLY A 587 32.68 -5.65 14.55
CA GLY A 587 33.21 -5.54 15.90
C GLY A 587 34.72 -5.42 15.88
N GLN A 588 35.25 -4.41 16.57
CA GLN A 588 36.66 -4.10 16.57
C GLN A 588 37.34 -4.68 17.85
N TYR A 589 38.53 -5.26 17.72
CA TYR A 589 39.32 -5.75 18.85
C TYR A 589 40.66 -5.03 18.91
N ASP A 590 40.86 -4.28 20.00
CA ASP A 590 42.13 -3.63 20.30
C ASP A 590 42.89 -4.43 21.38
N PRO A 591 43.98 -5.14 21.02
CA PRO A 591 44.77 -5.90 21.98
C PRO A 591 45.54 -5.00 22.98
N VAL A 592 45.75 -3.72 22.67
CA VAL A 592 46.51 -2.76 23.47
C VAL A 592 45.66 -2.20 24.61
N ALA A 593 44.35 -2.08 24.41
CA ALA A 593 43.37 -1.64 25.41
C ALA A 593 42.99 -2.75 26.41
N ALA A 594 43.98 -3.26 27.16
CA ALA A 594 43.81 -4.18 28.30
C ALA A 594 42.93 -5.44 28.07
N GLY A 595 42.82 -5.92 26.83
CA GLY A 595 42.01 -7.10 26.50
C GLY A 595 40.49 -6.85 26.43
N ASN A 596 40.05 -5.59 26.42
CA ASN A 596 38.67 -5.25 26.13
C ASN A 596 38.44 -5.30 24.62
N ILE A 597 37.51 -6.16 24.19
CA ILE A 597 36.90 -6.03 22.87
C ILE A 597 35.94 -4.85 22.98
N GLU A 598 36.33 -3.71 22.44
CA GLU A 598 35.41 -2.59 22.22
C GLU A 598 34.81 -2.77 20.84
N ILE A 599 33.62 -3.38 20.77
CA ILE A 599 32.82 -3.41 19.54
C ILE A 599 32.40 -1.98 19.27
N ASP A 600 33.26 -1.25 18.55
CA ASP A 600 32.88 0.00 17.90
C ASP A 600 32.00 -0.39 16.72
N LEU A 601 30.69 -0.20 16.89
CA LEU A 601 29.76 -0.25 15.79
C LEU A 601 30.13 0.94 14.91
N THR A 602 31.04 0.76 13.95
CA THR A 602 31.33 1.78 12.94
C THR A 602 29.98 2.20 12.37
N GLN A 603 29.54 3.40 12.76
CA GLN A 603 28.24 3.90 12.36
C GLN A 603 28.19 3.87 10.84
N PRO A 604 27.01 3.58 10.26
CA PRO A 604 26.82 3.68 8.82
C PRO A 604 27.42 5.00 8.32
N GLU A 605 28.08 4.99 7.16
CA GLU A 605 28.69 6.21 6.65
C GLU A 605 27.62 7.30 6.59
N LYS A 606 27.89 8.43 7.26
CA LYS A 606 26.94 9.54 7.36
C LYS A 606 26.61 10.00 5.95
N ILE A 607 25.34 9.90 5.57
CA ILE A 607 24.89 10.37 4.26
C ILE A 607 24.84 11.89 4.31
N GLU A 608 25.75 12.53 3.56
CA GLU A 608 25.75 13.97 3.40
C GLU A 608 24.62 14.38 2.44
N PRO A 609 23.95 15.52 2.70
CA PRO A 609 22.86 15.99 1.86
C PRO A 609 23.38 16.36 0.47
N VAL A 610 22.68 15.89 -0.57
CA VAL A 610 22.96 16.24 -1.97
C VAL A 610 21.94 17.23 -2.53
N TYR A 611 20.80 17.39 -1.86
CA TYR A 611 19.75 18.35 -2.16
C TYR A 611 19.61 19.40 -1.06
N GLN A 612 19.01 20.54 -1.39
CA GLN A 612 18.62 21.59 -0.46
C GLN A 612 17.13 21.88 -0.67
N ALA A 613 16.34 21.82 0.41
CA ALA A 613 14.98 22.34 0.41
C ALA A 613 15.00 23.85 0.71
N THR A 614 14.01 24.58 0.21
CA THR A 614 13.76 25.99 0.53
C THR A 614 12.26 26.21 0.58
N ILE A 615 11.76 26.71 1.70
CA ILE A 615 10.35 27.06 1.87
C ILE A 615 10.12 28.40 1.16
N ILE A 616 9.41 28.35 0.03
CA ILE A 616 9.14 29.52 -0.82
C ILE A 616 7.92 30.28 -0.29
N GLU A 617 6.86 29.55 0.09
CA GLU A 617 5.61 30.13 0.54
C GLU A 617 4.98 29.28 1.65
N TYR A 618 4.32 29.94 2.59
CA TYR A 618 3.57 29.30 3.66
C TYR A 618 2.21 30.00 3.83
N ALA A 619 1.14 29.23 3.72
CA ALA A 619 -0.19 29.63 4.12
C ALA A 619 -0.52 28.95 5.46
N PRO A 620 -0.75 29.73 6.55
CA PRO A 620 -1.06 29.15 7.85
C PRO A 620 -2.39 28.41 7.82
N PRO A 621 -2.61 27.49 8.78
CA PRO A 621 -3.93 26.89 8.95
C PRO A 621 -4.95 27.99 9.18
N ASP A 622 -6.15 27.84 8.64
CA ASP A 622 -7.25 28.76 8.88
C ASP A 622 -8.28 28.07 9.75
N TYR A 623 -8.58 28.63 10.91
CA TYR A 623 -9.53 28.02 11.83
C TYR A 623 -10.90 28.64 11.66
N GLU A 624 -11.92 27.79 11.62
CA GLU A 624 -13.29 28.24 11.62
C GLU A 624 -13.58 29.11 12.85
N ASP A 625 -13.90 30.39 12.63
CA ASP A 625 -14.57 31.23 13.61
C ASP A 625 -16.07 30.98 13.45
N PRO A 626 -16.78 30.48 14.47
CA PRO A 626 -18.24 30.30 14.41
C PRO A 626 -19.00 31.58 14.01
N ASN A 627 -18.43 32.75 14.26
CA ASN A 627 -18.99 34.04 13.85
C ASN A 627 -18.77 34.38 12.38
N ARG A 628 -17.90 33.65 11.70
CA ARG A 628 -17.56 33.82 10.29
C ARG A 628 -17.77 32.56 9.47
N TRP A 629 -18.25 31.48 10.07
CA TRP A 629 -18.55 30.25 9.35
C TRP A 629 -19.40 30.53 8.11
N GLY A 630 -18.94 30.00 6.98
CA GLY A 630 -19.63 30.14 5.72
C GLY A 630 -19.50 31.51 5.05
N CYS A 631 -18.76 32.46 5.62
CA CYS A 631 -18.44 33.71 4.93
C CYS A 631 -17.58 33.43 3.70
N VAL A 632 -17.80 34.20 2.63
CA VAL A 632 -17.06 34.08 1.38
C VAL A 632 -16.63 35.44 0.87
N VAL A 633 -15.49 35.51 0.19
CA VAL A 633 -15.03 36.70 -0.53
C VAL A 633 -15.27 36.49 -2.01
N VAL A 634 -15.98 37.41 -2.65
CA VAL A 634 -16.18 37.37 -4.10
C VAL A 634 -14.84 37.66 -4.78
N VAL A 635 -14.33 36.73 -5.59
CA VAL A 635 -13.04 36.89 -6.27
C VAL A 635 -13.20 37.25 -7.74
N ALA A 636 -14.28 36.80 -8.39
CA ALA A 636 -14.54 37.07 -9.79
C ALA A 636 -16.03 36.98 -10.14
N HIS A 637 -16.36 37.42 -11.36
CA HIS A 637 -17.68 37.31 -11.96
C HIS A 637 -17.55 36.64 -13.33
N ASP A 638 -18.32 35.60 -13.58
CA ASP A 638 -18.47 35.02 -14.91
C ASP A 638 -19.59 35.75 -15.66
N ASP A 639 -19.19 36.72 -16.49
CA ASP A 639 -20.13 37.53 -17.27
C ASP A 639 -20.89 36.71 -18.33
N ALA A 640 -20.36 35.56 -18.78
CA ALA A 640 -21.05 34.70 -19.74
C ALA A 640 -22.22 33.94 -19.10
N ILE A 641 -22.09 33.54 -17.83
CA ILE A 641 -23.17 32.94 -17.04
C ILE A 641 -24.13 34.04 -16.56
N LEU A 642 -23.61 35.13 -15.99
CA LEU A 642 -24.44 36.20 -15.43
C LEU A 642 -25.29 36.89 -16.50
N SER A 643 -24.79 37.07 -17.73
CA SER A 643 -25.58 37.67 -18.83
C SER A 643 -26.77 36.82 -19.29
N LYS A 644 -26.73 35.50 -19.06
CA LYS A 644 -27.86 34.58 -19.33
C LYS A 644 -28.89 34.57 -18.21
N SER A 645 -28.49 34.97 -16.99
CA SER A 645 -29.42 35.09 -15.88
C SER A 645 -30.19 36.42 -15.96
N PRO A 646 -31.54 36.41 -15.84
CA PRO A 646 -32.32 37.64 -15.80
C PRO A 646 -31.95 38.55 -14.61
N ASN A 647 -31.29 38.01 -13.59
CA ASN A 647 -30.85 38.73 -12.39
C ASN A 647 -29.34 39.01 -12.36
N GLY A 648 -28.56 38.63 -13.38
CA GLY A 648 -27.10 38.68 -13.31
C GLY A 648 -26.52 40.07 -13.04
N ALA A 649 -27.08 41.11 -13.66
CA ALA A 649 -26.66 42.50 -13.38
C ALA A 649 -26.93 42.94 -11.94
N ALA A 650 -28.03 42.47 -11.34
CA ALA A 650 -28.37 42.75 -9.95
C ALA A 650 -27.45 41.98 -8.99
N TRP A 651 -27.14 40.71 -9.28
CA TRP A 651 -26.18 39.93 -8.50
C TRP A 651 -24.78 40.54 -8.54
N LYS A 652 -24.31 40.97 -9.72
CA LYS A 652 -23.03 41.67 -9.89
C LYS A 652 -22.93 42.93 -9.03
N ALA A 653 -24.02 43.69 -8.94
CA ALA A 653 -24.10 44.89 -8.12
C ALA A 653 -24.20 44.59 -6.60
N ALA A 654 -24.90 43.51 -6.23
CA ALA A 654 -25.09 43.12 -4.83
C ALA A 654 -23.83 42.47 -4.21
N MET A 655 -23.05 41.76 -5.03
CA MET A 655 -21.87 40.98 -4.65
C MET A 655 -20.63 41.43 -5.43
N PRO A 656 -20.10 42.66 -5.20
CA PRO A 656 -18.91 43.15 -5.89
C PRO A 656 -17.64 42.36 -5.51
N ILE A 657 -16.70 42.25 -6.46
CA ILE A 657 -15.39 41.62 -6.26
C ILE A 657 -14.65 42.28 -5.06
N GLY A 658 -14.04 41.45 -4.23
CA GLY A 658 -13.34 41.83 -2.99
C GLY A 658 -14.25 41.98 -1.77
N LYS A 659 -15.57 41.89 -1.92
CA LYS A 659 -16.49 41.99 -0.79
C LYS A 659 -16.71 40.64 -0.12
N GLU A 660 -16.59 40.65 1.20
CA GLU A 660 -16.98 39.53 2.05
C GLU A 660 -18.50 39.50 2.25
N MET A 661 -19.07 38.32 2.09
CA MET A 661 -20.49 38.02 2.20
C MET A 661 -20.64 36.89 3.20
N CYS A 662 -21.32 37.17 4.31
CA CYS A 662 -21.55 36.20 5.37
C CYS A 662 -22.99 35.70 5.36
N PRO A 663 -23.22 34.42 5.68
CA PRO A 663 -24.57 33.92 5.89
C PRO A 663 -25.20 34.61 7.11
N LYS A 664 -26.52 34.79 7.05
CA LYS A 664 -27.27 35.39 8.16
C LYS A 664 -27.16 34.48 9.38
N ALA A 665 -27.10 35.06 10.58
CA ALA A 665 -27.21 34.28 11.81
C ALA A 665 -28.59 33.60 11.84
N TYR A 666 -28.60 32.31 12.18
CA TYR A 666 -29.83 31.55 12.38
C TYR A 666 -30.49 32.04 13.66
N SER A 667 -31.70 32.61 13.55
CA SER A 667 -32.38 33.22 14.70
C SER A 667 -33.27 32.23 15.49
N GLY A 668 -33.17 30.92 15.24
CA GLY A 668 -33.92 29.88 15.96
C GLY A 668 -35.45 30.02 15.87
N ALA A 669 -35.96 30.78 14.89
CA ALA A 669 -37.39 31.03 14.77
C ALA A 669 -38.04 29.86 14.03
N ALA A 670 -39.04 29.25 14.67
CA ALA A 670 -39.85 28.20 14.10
C ALA A 670 -40.39 28.60 12.71
N LYS A 671 -40.08 27.76 11.71
CA LYS A 671 -40.66 27.64 10.37
C LYS A 671 -41.61 28.77 9.96
N SER A 672 -41.12 29.68 9.12
CA SER A 672 -41.93 30.70 8.46
C SER A 672 -41.86 30.56 6.94
N ALA A 673 -42.78 31.23 6.25
CA ALA A 673 -43.18 31.13 4.83
C ALA A 673 -42.08 31.07 3.73
N TRP A 674 -40.80 31.11 4.08
CA TRP A 674 -39.68 30.79 3.20
C TRP A 674 -39.66 29.31 2.78
N GLU A 675 -40.12 28.38 3.63
CA GLU A 675 -40.24 26.94 3.30
C GLU A 675 -41.21 26.65 2.13
N GLN A 676 -42.16 27.54 1.83
CA GLN A 676 -43.02 27.40 0.64
C GLN A 676 -42.43 28.05 -0.62
N PHE A 677 -41.38 28.85 -0.49
CA PHE A 677 -40.75 29.57 -1.62
C PHE A 677 -39.44 28.90 -2.06
N SER A 678 -38.76 28.15 -1.19
CA SER A 678 -37.51 27.45 -1.49
C SER A 678 -37.69 26.19 -2.35
N GLU A 679 -38.85 25.51 -2.29
CA GLU A 679 -39.06 24.27 -3.06
C GLU A 679 -39.13 24.47 -4.59
N ASP A 680 -39.55 25.65 -5.08
CA ASP A 680 -39.68 25.93 -6.53
C ASP A 680 -38.40 26.46 -7.20
N ILE A 681 -37.41 26.94 -6.43
CA ILE A 681 -36.15 27.50 -6.96
C ILE A 681 -34.99 26.49 -6.85
N LEU A 682 -35.02 25.57 -5.90
CA LEU A 682 -33.91 24.66 -5.59
C LEU A 682 -33.76 23.47 -6.58
N GLY A 683 -34.75 23.23 -7.45
CA GLY A 683 -34.63 22.23 -8.52
C GLY A 683 -33.49 22.51 -9.52
N GLY A 684 -33.10 23.78 -9.69
CA GLY A 684 -31.98 24.18 -10.55
C GLY A 684 -30.62 24.24 -9.85
N LEU A 685 -30.58 24.16 -8.51
CA LEU A 685 -29.38 24.34 -7.69
C LEU A 685 -28.77 23.01 -7.19
N LYS A 686 -29.55 21.90 -7.21
CA LYS A 686 -29.06 20.56 -6.86
C LYS A 686 -27.91 20.07 -7.76
N SER A 687 -27.84 20.47 -9.03
CA SER A 687 -26.75 20.06 -9.92
C SER A 687 -25.42 20.77 -9.67
N VAL A 688 -25.46 21.98 -9.07
CA VAL A 688 -24.25 22.74 -8.70
C VAL A 688 -23.67 22.25 -7.37
N PHE A 689 -24.53 21.70 -6.50
CA PHE A 689 -24.16 21.17 -5.20
C PHE A 689 -23.29 19.91 -5.28
N ASN A 690 -23.51 19.06 -6.29
CA ASN A 690 -22.77 17.82 -6.50
C ASN A 690 -21.37 18.04 -7.12
N ALA A 691 -21.03 19.27 -7.51
CA ALA A 691 -19.74 19.58 -8.11
C ALA A 691 -18.62 19.70 -7.05
N VAL A 692 -18.87 20.22 -5.84
CA VAL A 692 -17.79 20.68 -4.95
C VAL A 692 -16.93 19.56 -4.32
N ALA A 693 -17.46 18.34 -4.19
CA ALA A 693 -16.68 17.16 -3.76
C ALA A 693 -16.13 16.31 -4.93
N GLY A 694 -16.63 16.54 -6.16
CA GLY A 694 -16.27 15.80 -7.38
C GLY A 694 -15.23 16.49 -8.26
N ILE A 695 -14.94 17.79 -8.05
CA ILE A 695 -14.09 18.62 -8.93
C ILE A 695 -12.78 17.94 -9.35
N TYR A 696 -12.04 17.29 -8.46
CA TYR A 696 -10.78 16.64 -8.83
C TYR A 696 -11.01 15.45 -9.79
N ASN A 697 -11.99 14.61 -9.50
CA ASN A 697 -12.37 13.45 -10.31
C ASN A 697 -13.10 13.84 -11.60
N ASP A 698 -13.83 14.95 -11.59
CA ASP A 698 -14.51 15.52 -12.75
C ASP A 698 -13.50 16.18 -13.69
N ILE A 699 -12.50 16.89 -13.17
CA ILE A 699 -11.38 17.42 -13.97
C ILE A 699 -10.56 16.28 -14.56
N LYS A 700 -10.25 15.25 -13.76
CA LYS A 700 -9.60 14.02 -14.22
C LYS A 700 -10.39 13.37 -15.35
N SER A 701 -11.68 13.07 -15.13
CA SER A 701 -12.54 12.42 -16.13
C SER A 701 -12.76 13.28 -17.37
N PHE A 702 -12.88 14.60 -17.20
CA PHE A 702 -13.02 15.55 -18.30
C PHE A 702 -11.73 15.64 -19.14
N ALA A 703 -10.56 15.73 -18.49
CA ALA A 703 -9.25 15.75 -19.15
C ALA A 703 -9.01 14.46 -19.93
N ILE A 704 -9.33 13.31 -19.33
CA ILE A 704 -9.24 12.00 -19.98
C ILE A 704 -10.13 11.95 -21.23
N ASN A 705 -11.40 12.36 -21.11
CA ASN A 705 -12.34 12.33 -22.23
C ASN A 705 -11.97 13.31 -23.35
N LEU A 706 -11.37 14.46 -23.03
CA LEU A 706 -10.92 15.42 -24.04
C LEU A 706 -9.67 14.95 -24.78
N ALA A 707 -8.70 14.39 -24.05
CA ALA A 707 -7.51 13.79 -24.65
C ALA A 707 -7.88 12.60 -25.57
N LEU A 708 -8.86 11.78 -25.17
CA LEU A 708 -9.39 10.69 -26.01
C LEU A 708 -10.12 11.19 -27.26
N GLN A 709 -10.72 12.38 -27.24
CA GLN A 709 -11.33 12.97 -28.44
C GLN A 709 -10.31 13.57 -29.41
N ALA A 710 -9.14 13.99 -28.92
CA ALA A 710 -8.06 14.55 -29.72
C ALA A 710 -7.18 13.47 -30.37
N LEU A 711 -7.12 12.28 -29.75
CA LEU A 711 -6.31 11.15 -30.23
C LEU A 711 -7.14 10.24 -31.16
N PRO A 712 -6.62 9.83 -32.34
CA PRO A 712 -7.27 8.85 -33.19
C PRO A 712 -7.08 7.43 -32.61
N CYS A 713 -7.73 7.14 -31.48
CA CYS A 713 -7.50 5.92 -30.70
C CYS A 713 -7.88 4.59 -31.39
N GLY A 714 -8.49 4.62 -32.59
CA GLY A 714 -8.75 3.41 -33.38
C GLY A 714 -9.47 2.29 -32.61
N PRO A 715 -9.30 1.01 -32.98
CA PRO A 715 -9.92 -0.14 -32.29
C PRO A 715 -9.31 -0.49 -30.92
N VAL A 716 -8.37 0.30 -30.38
CA VAL A 716 -7.68 0.08 -29.08
C VAL A 716 -8.04 1.16 -28.05
N GLU A 717 -9.29 1.61 -28.08
CA GLU A 717 -9.84 2.69 -27.23
C GLU A 717 -9.63 2.46 -25.72
N SER A 718 -9.69 1.21 -25.24
CA SER A 718 -9.48 0.88 -23.82
C SER A 718 -8.04 1.11 -23.36
N VAL A 719 -7.05 0.78 -24.18
CA VAL A 719 -5.61 0.97 -23.91
C VAL A 719 -5.25 2.46 -24.02
N CYS A 720 -5.78 3.14 -25.03
CA CYS A 720 -5.67 4.60 -25.17
C CYS A 720 -6.20 5.31 -23.91
N LYS A 721 -7.36 4.88 -23.41
CA LYS A 721 -7.98 5.41 -22.19
C LYS A 721 -7.16 5.14 -20.93
N MET A 722 -6.55 3.96 -20.80
CA MET A 722 -5.68 3.63 -19.67
C MET A 722 -4.44 4.54 -19.62
N VAL A 723 -3.74 4.69 -20.75
CA VAL A 723 -2.52 5.51 -20.86
C VAL A 723 -2.80 6.98 -20.62
N VAL A 724 -3.88 7.51 -21.22
CA VAL A 724 -4.34 8.89 -20.98
C VAL A 724 -4.74 9.09 -19.52
N THR A 725 -5.35 8.10 -18.88
CA THR A 725 -5.72 8.17 -17.45
C THR A 725 -4.49 8.22 -16.56
N ALA A 726 -3.49 7.37 -16.79
CA ALA A 726 -2.25 7.35 -16.03
C ALA A 726 -1.45 8.66 -16.19
N ALA A 727 -1.38 9.20 -17.41
CA ALA A 727 -0.69 10.45 -17.68
C ALA A 727 -1.39 11.68 -17.05
N VAL A 728 -2.73 11.71 -17.09
CA VAL A 728 -3.53 12.73 -16.40
C VAL A 728 -3.40 12.59 -14.88
N ASP A 729 -3.36 11.37 -14.35
CA ASP A 729 -3.15 11.11 -12.93
C ASP A 729 -1.78 11.56 -12.45
N TYR A 730 -0.73 11.28 -13.22
CA TYR A 730 0.62 11.72 -12.92
C TYR A 730 0.76 13.25 -13.05
N GLY A 731 0.16 13.84 -14.09
CA GLY A 731 0.11 15.29 -14.29
C GLY A 731 -0.69 16.03 -13.21
N LEU A 732 -1.75 15.43 -12.66
CA LEU A 732 -2.54 16.02 -11.57
C LEU A 732 -1.92 15.77 -10.18
N ALA A 733 -1.27 14.63 -9.97
CA ALA A 733 -0.56 14.32 -8.73
C ALA A 733 0.71 15.17 -8.55
N SER A 734 1.44 15.45 -9.63
CA SER A 734 2.66 16.27 -9.61
C SER A 734 2.42 17.74 -9.25
N VAL A 735 1.17 18.22 -9.33
CA VAL A 735 0.88 19.66 -9.21
C VAL A 735 0.28 20.07 -7.88
N GLY A 736 -0.26 19.12 -7.10
CA GLY A 736 -0.75 19.35 -5.73
C GLY A 736 -1.52 20.66 -5.54
N LEU A 737 -2.32 21.11 -6.51
CA LEU A 737 -2.73 22.51 -6.65
C LEU A 737 -3.76 22.93 -5.59
N PRO A 738 -3.41 23.81 -4.63
CA PRO A 738 -4.40 24.48 -3.80
C PRO A 738 -4.99 25.68 -4.58
N PRO A 739 -6.29 25.98 -4.44
CA PRO A 739 -6.97 27.06 -5.17
C PRO A 739 -6.58 28.50 -4.76
N ASN A 740 -5.52 28.71 -3.96
CA ASN A 740 -5.13 30.03 -3.48
C ASN A 740 -3.61 30.22 -3.42
N LEU A 741 -3.03 30.72 -4.51
CA LEU A 741 -1.76 31.45 -4.48
C LEU A 741 -2.02 32.93 -4.81
N PRO A 742 -1.33 33.90 -4.18
CA PRO A 742 -1.48 35.33 -4.48
C PRO A 742 -1.21 35.67 -5.96
N ASP A 743 -0.54 34.77 -6.68
CA ASP A 743 -0.38 34.78 -8.13
C ASP A 743 -0.57 33.36 -8.71
N PHE A 744 -1.71 32.74 -8.37
CA PHE A 744 -2.11 31.42 -8.90
C PHE A 744 -1.99 31.36 -10.42
N ASP A 745 -2.34 32.44 -11.12
CA ASP A 745 -2.19 32.52 -12.57
C ASP A 745 -0.73 32.38 -13.02
N LYS A 746 0.23 33.07 -12.39
CA LYS A 746 1.66 32.90 -12.75
C LYS A 746 2.24 31.55 -12.35
N PHE A 747 1.83 31.01 -11.20
CA PHE A 747 2.28 29.68 -10.77
C PHE A 747 1.77 28.60 -11.72
N VAL A 748 0.49 28.67 -12.06
CA VAL A 748 -0.15 27.77 -13.02
C VAL A 748 0.48 27.92 -14.39
N ASP A 749 0.69 29.15 -14.89
CA ASP A 749 1.31 29.37 -16.21
C ASP A 749 2.76 28.88 -16.27
N ALA A 750 3.51 29.00 -15.16
CA ALA A 750 4.88 28.50 -15.06
C ALA A 750 4.93 26.96 -14.97
N ALA A 751 4.08 26.36 -14.14
CA ALA A 751 4.01 24.91 -13.97
C ALA A 751 3.42 24.22 -15.21
N LYS A 752 2.48 24.86 -15.92
CA LYS A 752 1.75 24.26 -17.05
C LYS A 752 2.67 23.69 -18.12
N GLY A 753 3.75 24.40 -18.47
CA GLY A 753 4.72 23.92 -19.46
C GLY A 753 5.36 22.60 -19.03
N ASP A 754 5.87 22.55 -17.81
CA ASP A 754 6.54 21.38 -17.26
C ASP A 754 5.57 20.21 -17.04
N ILE A 755 4.33 20.47 -16.62
CA ILE A 755 3.29 19.46 -16.45
C ILE A 755 2.90 18.85 -17.79
N VAL A 756 2.69 19.68 -18.80
CA VAL A 756 2.35 19.24 -20.15
C VAL A 756 3.48 18.36 -20.69
N ASP A 757 4.73 18.73 -20.45
CA ASP A 757 5.89 18.01 -20.95
C ASP A 757 6.06 16.66 -20.24
N ILE A 758 6.00 16.65 -18.91
CA ILE A 758 6.05 15.42 -18.09
C ILE A 758 4.90 14.48 -18.43
N ALA A 759 3.66 14.99 -18.50
CA ALA A 759 2.49 14.17 -18.81
C ALA A 759 2.52 13.66 -20.25
N THR A 760 3.07 14.45 -21.20
CA THR A 760 3.27 14.00 -22.58
C THR A 760 4.35 12.92 -22.63
N GLU A 761 5.49 13.10 -21.98
CA GLU A 761 6.57 12.12 -21.92
C GLU A 761 6.10 10.79 -21.31
N GLU A 762 5.39 10.85 -20.19
CA GLU A 762 4.90 9.65 -19.51
C GLU A 762 3.77 8.97 -20.32
N ALA A 763 2.91 9.74 -20.99
CA ALA A 763 1.91 9.20 -21.91
C ALA A 763 2.57 8.50 -23.12
N LEU A 764 3.64 9.08 -23.67
CA LEU A 764 4.39 8.50 -24.78
C LEU A 764 5.12 7.22 -24.34
N LYS A 765 5.76 7.25 -23.18
CA LYS A 765 6.49 6.12 -22.60
C LYS A 765 5.59 4.91 -22.32
N ASN A 766 4.35 5.16 -21.89
CA ASN A 766 3.38 4.11 -21.59
C ASN A 766 2.45 3.79 -22.77
N SER A 767 2.54 4.52 -23.88
CA SER A 767 1.74 4.25 -25.09
C SER A 767 2.31 3.07 -25.88
N PRO A 768 1.54 2.00 -26.11
CA PRO A 768 1.97 0.90 -26.99
C PRO A 768 1.90 1.25 -28.48
N VAL A 769 1.47 2.48 -28.83
CA VAL A 769 1.42 2.98 -30.20
C VAL A 769 2.55 3.99 -30.41
N PRO A 770 3.48 3.77 -31.37
CA PRO A 770 4.52 4.74 -31.69
C PRO A 770 3.88 6.04 -32.19
N CYS A 771 4.14 7.10 -31.45
CA CYS A 771 3.57 8.42 -31.67
C CYS A 771 4.64 9.28 -32.33
N ASP A 772 4.50 9.51 -33.65
CA ASP A 772 5.42 10.38 -34.38
C ASP A 772 5.33 11.83 -33.89
N ALA A 773 6.23 12.70 -34.34
CA ALA A 773 6.28 14.10 -33.90
C ALA A 773 4.95 14.87 -34.11
N ILE A 774 4.10 14.42 -35.04
CA ILE A 774 2.77 15.01 -35.28
C ILE A 774 1.79 14.55 -34.20
N CYS A 775 1.82 13.26 -33.88
CA CYS A 775 1.06 12.67 -32.79
C CYS A 775 1.49 13.24 -31.42
N GLU A 776 2.79 13.35 -31.14
CA GLU A 776 3.33 13.95 -29.91
C GLU A 776 2.86 15.38 -29.74
N GLN A 777 2.91 16.19 -30.81
CA GLN A 777 2.44 17.57 -30.77
C GLN A 777 0.92 17.66 -30.56
N ALA A 778 0.14 16.72 -31.12
CA ALA A 778 -1.31 16.65 -30.91
C ALA A 778 -1.67 16.20 -29.48
N LEU A 779 -0.93 15.25 -28.92
CA LEU A 779 -1.05 14.78 -27.54
C LEU A 779 -0.71 15.90 -26.55
N ARG A 780 0.43 16.58 -26.76
CA ARG A 780 0.86 17.74 -25.99
C ARG A 780 -0.19 18.85 -26.00
N ALA A 781 -0.71 19.20 -27.17
CA ALA A 781 -1.77 20.20 -27.32
C ALA A 781 -3.11 19.75 -26.67
N GLY A 782 -3.41 18.44 -26.70
CA GLY A 782 -4.59 17.87 -26.05
C GLY A 782 -4.52 17.92 -24.53
N ILE A 783 -3.37 17.55 -23.96
CA ILE A 783 -3.07 17.66 -22.51
C ILE A 783 -3.07 19.12 -22.10
N GLU A 784 -2.44 20.00 -22.88
CA GLU A 784 -2.42 21.45 -22.61
C GLU A 784 -3.84 22.05 -22.60
N ALA A 785 -4.68 21.70 -23.58
CA ALA A 785 -6.07 22.14 -23.63
C ALA A 785 -6.94 21.57 -22.51
N ALA A 786 -6.67 20.34 -22.08
CA ALA A 786 -7.34 19.70 -20.94
C ALA A 786 -6.99 20.40 -19.62
N ILE A 787 -5.71 20.71 -19.42
CA ILE A 787 -5.22 21.48 -18.27
C ILE A 787 -5.82 22.89 -18.28
N ASP A 788 -5.79 23.60 -19.42
CA ASP A 788 -6.40 24.93 -19.55
C ASP A 788 -7.88 24.93 -19.17
N LYS A 789 -8.64 23.94 -19.66
CA LYS A 789 -10.07 23.85 -19.39
C LYS A 789 -10.39 23.37 -17.97
N GLY A 790 -9.55 22.51 -17.40
CA GLY A 790 -9.62 22.13 -15.98
C GLY A 790 -9.36 23.33 -15.08
N LEU A 791 -8.32 24.11 -15.37
CA LEU A 791 -7.99 25.34 -14.68
C LEU A 791 -9.08 26.41 -14.85
N GLU A 792 -9.63 26.58 -16.04
CA GLU A 792 -10.78 27.45 -16.27
C GLU A 792 -11.99 27.00 -15.45
N THR A 793 -12.22 25.69 -15.34
CA THR A 793 -13.30 25.12 -14.52
C THR A 793 -13.05 25.37 -13.03
N ILE A 794 -11.83 25.17 -12.51
CA ILE A 794 -11.47 25.49 -11.11
C ILE A 794 -11.64 26.99 -10.85
N LYS A 795 -11.10 27.84 -11.74
CA LYS A 795 -11.21 29.30 -11.67
C LYS A 795 -12.67 29.77 -11.65
N ASN A 796 -13.57 29.01 -12.29
CA ASN A 796 -14.99 29.34 -12.37
C ASN A 796 -15.86 28.60 -11.33
N THR A 797 -15.30 27.66 -10.56
CA THR A 797 -16.06 26.92 -9.55
C THR A 797 -16.01 27.66 -8.21
N SER A 798 -17.18 28.10 -7.76
CA SER A 798 -17.37 28.87 -6.54
C SER A 798 -17.37 27.94 -5.33
N ILE A 799 -16.34 28.03 -4.46
CA ILE A 799 -16.28 27.22 -3.22
C ILE A 799 -16.82 28.07 -2.07
N ALA A 800 -18.07 27.79 -1.69
CA ALA A 800 -18.75 28.46 -0.58
C ALA A 800 -18.99 27.47 0.57
N PRO A 801 -18.30 27.58 1.72
CA PRO A 801 -18.44 26.64 2.83
C PRO A 801 -19.87 26.58 3.40
N SER A 802 -20.63 27.67 3.28
CA SER A 802 -22.04 27.75 3.66
C SER A 802 -23.01 27.12 2.66
N CYS A 803 -22.53 26.64 1.52
CA CYS A 803 -23.37 25.95 0.54
C CYS A 803 -23.51 24.49 0.97
N VAL A 804 -24.16 24.29 2.12
CA VAL A 804 -24.49 23.01 2.77
C VAL A 804 -26.01 22.95 3.04
N SER A 805 -26.51 21.82 3.54
CA SER A 805 -27.93 21.68 3.87
C SER A 805 -28.34 22.68 4.96
N GLU A 806 -29.63 23.01 5.03
CA GLU A 806 -30.17 23.87 6.09
C GLU A 806 -29.81 23.35 7.49
N GLN A 807 -29.89 22.03 7.69
CA GLN A 807 -29.54 21.41 8.96
C GLN A 807 -28.09 21.70 9.36
N ILE A 808 -27.13 21.44 8.48
CA ILE A 808 -25.71 21.67 8.76
C ILE A 808 -25.47 23.16 9.02
N ALA A 809 -26.03 24.04 8.19
CA ALA A 809 -25.90 25.48 8.42
C ALA A 809 -26.47 25.91 9.78
N HIS A 810 -27.63 25.38 10.17
CA HIS A 810 -28.28 25.67 11.45
C HIS A 810 -27.48 25.13 12.64
N GLU A 811 -26.79 24.00 12.49
CA GLU A 811 -25.84 23.45 13.48
C GLU A 811 -24.66 24.41 13.71
N HIS A 812 -24.20 25.10 12.67
CA HIS A 812 -23.22 26.20 12.78
C HIS A 812 -23.85 27.56 13.15
N GLY A 813 -25.15 27.61 13.49
CA GLY A 813 -25.85 28.83 13.88
C GLY A 813 -26.06 29.84 12.75
N ARG A 814 -26.10 29.37 11.50
CA ARG A 814 -26.13 30.19 10.28
C ARG A 814 -27.21 29.71 9.32
N GLU A 815 -27.75 30.60 8.50
CA GLU A 815 -28.57 30.18 7.36
C GLU A 815 -27.66 29.67 6.23
N PRO A 816 -28.08 28.71 5.39
CA PRO A 816 -27.28 28.30 4.25
C PRO A 816 -27.13 29.46 3.26
N PHE A 817 -25.96 29.55 2.63
CA PHE A 817 -25.66 30.60 1.65
C PHE A 817 -24.87 30.01 0.49
N CYS A 818 -25.53 29.89 -0.66
CA CYS A 818 -24.90 29.55 -1.93
C CYS A 818 -24.89 30.80 -2.81
N PRO A 819 -23.72 31.33 -3.20
CA PRO A 819 -23.64 32.36 -4.22
C PRO A 819 -24.34 31.90 -5.51
N PRO A 820 -25.07 32.79 -6.21
CA PRO A 820 -25.70 32.42 -7.46
C PRO A 820 -24.66 32.10 -8.54
N ALA A 821 -25.02 31.23 -9.48
CA ALA A 821 -24.13 30.85 -10.58
C ALA A 821 -23.56 32.08 -11.32
N GLY A 822 -22.25 32.04 -11.57
CA GLY A 822 -21.47 33.14 -12.15
C GLY A 822 -20.95 34.16 -11.14
N ILE A 823 -21.25 34.03 -9.85
CA ILE A 823 -20.50 34.69 -8.77
C ILE A 823 -19.46 33.71 -8.24
N ILE A 824 -18.18 33.98 -8.51
CA ILE A 824 -17.07 33.14 -8.10
C ILE A 824 -16.57 33.67 -6.75
N VAL A 825 -16.61 32.81 -5.74
CA VAL A 825 -16.20 33.13 -4.37
C VAL A 825 -15.15 32.14 -3.89
N LYS A 826 -14.41 32.58 -2.88
CA LYS A 826 -13.58 31.72 -2.02
C LYS A 826 -14.02 31.86 -0.56
N PRO A 827 -13.72 30.88 0.31
CA PRO A 827 -13.92 31.05 1.75
C PRO A 827 -13.21 32.32 2.23
N ALA A 828 -13.91 33.13 3.03
CA ALA A 828 -13.26 34.23 3.73
C ALA A 828 -12.29 33.66 4.79
N PRO A 829 -11.26 34.42 5.21
CA PRO A 829 -10.44 34.01 6.33
C PRO A 829 -11.32 33.66 7.54
N PHE A 830 -11.03 32.54 8.19
CA PHE A 830 -11.75 31.95 9.32
C PHE A 830 -13.18 31.47 9.01
N ALA A 831 -13.56 31.36 7.74
CA ALA A 831 -14.91 30.90 7.38
C ALA A 831 -15.09 29.38 7.34
N SER A 832 -13.98 28.64 7.37
CA SER A 832 -13.93 27.19 7.36
C SER A 832 -12.55 26.74 7.86
N ASN A 833 -12.46 25.55 8.44
CA ASN A 833 -11.17 24.93 8.74
C ASN A 833 -10.39 24.66 7.45
N ARG A 834 -9.15 25.14 7.36
CA ARG A 834 -8.22 24.87 6.26
C ARG A 834 -6.89 24.40 6.82
N SER A 835 -6.37 23.32 6.26
CA SER A 835 -5.03 22.81 6.57
C SER A 835 -3.97 23.83 6.13
N PRO A 836 -2.81 23.86 6.81
CA PRO A 836 -1.68 24.64 6.34
C PRO A 836 -1.20 24.14 4.98
N VAL A 837 -0.66 25.06 4.18
CA VAL A 837 -0.06 24.75 2.89
C VAL A 837 1.35 25.32 2.85
N VAL A 838 2.30 24.53 2.38
CA VAL A 838 3.71 24.92 2.24
C VAL A 838 4.15 24.68 0.80
N VAL A 839 4.76 25.66 0.17
CA VAL A 839 5.42 25.50 -1.14
C VAL A 839 6.92 25.36 -0.89
N VAL A 840 7.49 24.23 -1.29
CA VAL A 840 8.90 23.90 -1.11
C VAL A 840 9.56 23.78 -2.46
N GLU A 841 10.67 24.48 -2.66
CA GLU A 841 11.60 24.27 -3.76
C GLU A 841 12.74 23.37 -3.30
N VAL A 842 13.03 22.31 -4.05
CA VAL A 842 14.17 21.44 -3.84
C VAL A 842 15.16 21.67 -4.97
N SER A 843 16.42 21.91 -4.65
CA SER A 843 17.48 22.11 -5.62
C SER A 843 18.65 21.19 -5.33
N ARG A 844 19.43 20.83 -6.35
CA ARG A 844 20.69 20.11 -6.13
C ARG A 844 21.77 21.03 -5.60
N ILE A 845 22.42 20.64 -4.50
CA ILE A 845 23.53 21.40 -3.91
C ILE A 845 24.68 21.48 -4.94
N PRO A 846 25.16 22.69 -5.30
CA PRO A 846 26.25 22.84 -6.26
C PRO A 846 27.50 22.05 -5.86
N GLY A 847 27.99 21.20 -6.76
CA GLY A 847 29.17 20.36 -6.52
C GLY A 847 28.90 19.06 -5.77
N SER A 848 27.66 18.77 -5.35
CA SER A 848 27.32 17.46 -4.78
C SER A 848 27.41 16.37 -5.85
N VAL A 849 28.06 15.26 -5.48
CA VAL A 849 28.11 14.03 -6.28
C VAL A 849 27.10 13.08 -5.66
N ILE A 850 26.24 12.49 -6.48
CA ILE A 850 25.31 11.45 -6.05
C ILE A 850 26.00 10.10 -6.35
N PRO A 851 26.44 9.35 -5.33
CA PRO A 851 26.93 7.99 -5.50
C PRO A 851 25.90 7.10 -6.20
N SER A 852 26.35 6.06 -6.91
CA SER A 852 25.45 5.11 -7.58
C SER A 852 24.57 4.31 -6.61
N ASP A 853 24.96 4.25 -5.35
CA ASP A 853 24.27 3.59 -4.23
C ASP A 853 23.55 4.59 -3.31
N TYR A 854 23.40 5.86 -3.73
CA TYR A 854 22.70 6.86 -2.93
C TYR A 854 21.21 6.52 -2.80
N PRO A 855 20.64 6.55 -1.58
CA PRO A 855 19.27 6.14 -1.36
C PRO A 855 18.27 7.13 -1.94
N THR A 856 17.05 6.64 -2.17
CA THR A 856 15.93 7.48 -2.58
C THR A 856 15.59 8.48 -1.48
N CYS A 857 15.55 9.76 -1.85
CA CYS A 857 15.19 10.85 -0.96
C CYS A 857 13.69 11.07 -0.89
N LEU A 858 13.13 11.01 0.32
CA LEU A 858 11.75 11.41 0.58
C LEU A 858 11.74 12.79 1.23
N LEU A 859 11.28 13.81 0.53
CA LEU A 859 11.02 15.13 1.09
C LEU A 859 9.79 15.03 2.00
N THR A 860 9.93 15.44 3.26
CA THR A 860 8.83 15.54 4.21
C THR A 860 8.67 16.98 4.67
N VAL A 861 7.42 17.40 4.88
CA VAL A 861 7.08 18.73 5.39
C VAL A 861 6.21 18.58 6.62
N GLY A 862 6.54 19.29 7.68
CA GLY A 862 5.77 19.28 8.93
C GLY A 862 5.81 20.62 9.64
N ILE A 863 4.91 20.79 10.61
CA ILE A 863 4.87 21.95 11.48
C ILE A 863 4.97 21.47 12.92
N THR A 864 5.98 21.97 13.62
CA THR A 864 6.12 21.83 15.08
C THR A 864 5.56 23.09 15.74
N ALA A 865 4.56 22.96 16.60
CA ALA A 865 4.01 24.04 17.40
C ALA A 865 4.50 23.95 18.85
N SER A 866 4.94 25.08 19.40
CA SER A 866 5.41 25.23 20.77
C SER A 866 4.63 26.32 21.49
N LYS A 867 4.08 26.02 22.67
CA LYS A 867 3.39 27.02 23.49
C LYS A 867 3.68 26.84 24.98
N TYR A 868 4.02 27.95 25.64
CA TYR A 868 4.19 27.99 27.08
C TYR A 868 2.86 28.26 27.80
N PHE A 869 2.50 27.36 28.71
CA PHE A 869 1.37 27.50 29.61
C PHE A 869 1.87 27.97 30.97
N PRO A 870 1.51 29.17 31.46
CA PRO A 870 1.87 29.62 32.79
C PRO A 870 1.33 28.70 33.90
N ALA A 871 2.05 28.62 35.01
CA ALA A 871 1.55 27.96 36.20
C ALA A 871 0.24 28.60 36.67
N GLY A 872 -0.76 27.79 37.01
CA GLY A 872 -2.09 28.27 37.40
C GLY A 872 -3.11 28.31 36.25
N THR A 873 -2.70 28.00 35.02
CA THR A 873 -3.63 27.92 33.88
C THR A 873 -4.60 26.77 34.11
N GLN A 874 -5.90 27.09 34.14
CA GLN A 874 -6.97 26.11 34.26
C GLN A 874 -7.37 25.63 32.86
N TRP A 875 -7.24 24.33 32.59
CA TRP A 875 -7.60 23.73 31.30
C TRP A 875 -8.55 22.55 31.47
N GLY A 876 -9.58 22.47 30.62
CA GLY A 876 -10.59 21.41 30.63
C GLY A 876 -12.03 21.97 30.64
N PRO A 877 -13.03 21.11 30.44
CA PRO A 877 -14.42 21.54 30.37
C PRO A 877 -14.86 22.22 31.66
N VAL A 878 -15.82 23.14 31.55
CA VAL A 878 -16.35 23.92 32.67
C VAL A 878 -16.76 22.99 33.82
N GLY A 879 -16.10 23.14 34.97
CA GLY A 879 -16.33 22.34 36.17
C GLY A 879 -15.44 21.10 36.34
N LYS A 880 -14.56 20.78 35.37
CA LYS A 880 -13.54 19.73 35.45
C LYS A 880 -12.17 20.22 34.94
N SER A 881 -11.84 21.49 35.17
CA SER A 881 -10.54 22.03 34.79
C SER A 881 -9.44 21.52 35.72
N MET A 882 -8.24 21.36 35.18
CA MET A 882 -7.03 21.05 35.92
C MET A 882 -6.02 22.18 35.79
N GLU A 883 -5.26 22.39 36.85
CA GLU A 883 -4.21 23.42 36.91
C GLU A 883 -2.93 22.89 36.25
N ILE A 884 -2.43 23.60 35.24
CA ILE A 884 -1.17 23.28 34.57
C ILE A 884 -0.01 23.87 35.37
N SER A 885 1.02 23.07 35.63
CA SER A 885 2.16 23.39 36.52
C SER A 885 3.21 24.36 35.93
N GLY A 886 2.92 25.06 34.84
CA GLY A 886 3.92 25.88 34.15
C GLY A 886 4.81 25.06 33.24
N GLN A 887 4.48 24.91 31.95
CA GLN A 887 5.26 24.09 31.03
C GLN A 887 5.13 24.55 29.57
N THR A 888 6.20 24.38 28.79
CA THR A 888 6.16 24.48 27.33
C THR A 888 5.75 23.13 26.76
N ILE A 889 4.81 23.15 25.84
CA ILE A 889 4.37 21.96 25.10
C ILE A 889 4.84 22.13 23.68
N VAL A 890 5.53 21.12 23.19
CA VAL A 890 5.93 21.00 21.79
C VAL A 890 5.10 19.86 21.19
N MET A 891 4.54 20.10 20.02
CA MET A 891 3.71 19.15 19.29
C MET A 891 3.93 19.30 17.79
N ASP A 892 3.68 18.28 16.99
CA ASP A 892 3.80 18.30 15.52
C ASP A 892 2.41 18.12 14.87
N PRO A 893 1.51 19.11 15.03
CA PRO A 893 0.09 18.98 14.72
C PRO A 893 -0.21 18.68 13.25
N TRP A 894 0.67 19.02 12.33
CA TRP A 894 0.46 18.74 10.91
C TRP A 894 1.70 18.18 10.24
N HIS A 895 1.49 17.16 9.42
CA HIS A 895 2.49 16.65 8.49
C HIS A 895 1.87 16.44 7.11
N GLY A 896 2.68 16.65 6.09
CA GLY A 896 2.35 16.28 4.72
C GLY A 896 2.74 14.83 4.46
N ASP A 897 2.21 14.29 3.37
CA ASP A 897 2.79 13.09 2.78
C ASP A 897 4.18 13.38 2.24
N GLY A 898 5.07 12.40 2.40
CA GLY A 898 6.40 12.49 1.83
C GLY A 898 6.34 12.36 0.31
N ILE A 899 7.13 13.16 -0.41
CA ILE A 899 7.29 13.04 -1.86
C ILE A 899 8.70 12.60 -2.22
N VAL A 900 8.81 11.64 -3.13
CA VAL A 900 10.11 11.20 -3.65
C VAL A 900 10.71 12.33 -4.49
N VAL A 901 11.91 12.79 -4.13
CA VAL A 901 12.62 13.81 -4.90
C VAL A 901 13.18 13.15 -6.16
N PRO A 902 12.78 13.59 -7.38
CA PRO A 902 13.34 13.05 -8.60
C PRO A 902 14.84 13.38 -8.70
N PRO A 903 15.64 12.61 -9.45
CA PRO A 903 17.06 12.91 -9.65
C PRO A 903 17.22 14.27 -10.34
N LEU A 904 17.75 15.28 -9.63
CA LEU A 904 17.97 16.61 -10.20
C LEU A 904 19.39 16.76 -10.78
N ALA A 905 19.49 17.37 -11.95
CA ALA A 905 20.77 17.86 -12.48
C ALA A 905 21.32 19.02 -11.63
N GLN A 906 22.61 19.33 -11.76
CA GLN A 906 23.17 20.49 -11.07
C GLN A 906 22.54 21.78 -11.61
N GLY A 907 21.93 22.57 -10.72
CA GLY A 907 21.22 23.80 -11.06
C GLY A 907 19.76 23.62 -11.45
N GLU A 908 19.26 22.39 -11.47
CA GLU A 908 17.83 22.10 -11.64
C GLU A 908 17.11 22.24 -10.29
N THR A 909 15.87 22.72 -10.36
CA THR A 909 14.97 22.90 -9.22
C THR A 909 13.67 22.14 -9.46
N PHE A 910 13.07 21.67 -8.37
CA PHE A 910 11.79 20.99 -8.34
C PHE A 910 10.92 21.66 -7.28
N GLN A 911 9.72 22.12 -7.65
CA GLN A 911 8.79 22.73 -6.70
C GLN A 911 7.65 21.77 -6.36
N PHE A 912 7.29 21.73 -5.09
CA PHE A 912 6.23 20.88 -4.57
C PHE A 912 5.34 21.67 -3.61
N VAL A 913 4.03 21.43 -3.67
CA VAL A 913 3.06 22.01 -2.74
C VAL A 913 2.60 20.94 -1.75
N ALA A 914 3.00 21.09 -0.49
CA ALA A 914 2.61 20.22 0.61
C ALA A 914 1.34 20.76 1.27
N VAL A 915 0.23 20.02 1.19
CA VAL A 915 -0.94 20.22 2.04
C VAL A 915 -0.75 19.38 3.29
N LEU A 916 -0.75 20.00 4.46
CA LEU A 916 -0.48 19.31 5.73
C LEU A 916 -1.80 18.90 6.39
N ASP A 917 -2.48 17.93 5.81
CA ASP A 917 -3.82 17.49 6.22
C ASP A 917 -3.81 16.37 7.25
N LYS A 918 -2.68 15.70 7.45
CA LYS A 918 -2.56 14.65 8.45
C LYS A 918 -2.22 15.23 9.81
N VAL A 919 -3.11 14.98 10.76
CA VAL A 919 -2.99 15.43 12.16
C VAL A 919 -2.62 14.22 13.02
N TRP A 920 -1.45 14.25 13.66
CA TRP A 920 -1.15 13.28 14.71
C TRP A 920 -2.02 13.59 15.92
N LEU A 921 -2.72 12.58 16.42
CA LEU A 921 -3.49 12.70 17.65
C LEU A 921 -2.51 12.83 18.82
N TYR A 922 -2.35 14.04 19.35
CA TYR A 922 -1.56 14.29 20.55
C TYR A 922 -2.40 14.11 21.81
N THR A 923 -2.02 13.14 22.64
CA THR A 923 -2.48 13.09 24.04
C THR A 923 -1.61 14.02 24.87
N LEU A 924 -2.19 15.08 25.42
CA LEU A 924 -1.48 15.95 26.35
C LEU A 924 -1.20 15.19 27.67
N PRO A 925 -0.07 15.45 28.34
CA PRO A 925 0.30 14.75 29.57
C PRO A 925 -0.81 14.74 30.65
N TRP A 926 -1.58 15.81 30.74
CA TRP A 926 -2.66 15.93 31.72
C TRP A 926 -3.98 15.30 31.25
N THR A 927 -4.22 15.20 29.94
CA THR A 927 -5.37 14.45 29.39
C THR A 927 -5.18 12.95 29.60
N GLU A 928 -3.96 12.46 29.49
CA GLU A 928 -3.61 11.09 29.88
C GLU A 928 -3.88 10.84 31.38
N GLN A 929 -3.67 11.85 32.22
CA GLN A 929 -3.95 11.76 33.65
C GLN A 929 -5.46 11.78 33.97
N LEU A 930 -6.26 12.58 33.26
CA LEU A 930 -7.72 12.53 33.34
C LEU A 930 -8.27 11.17 32.89
N TRP A 931 -7.68 10.60 31.84
CA TRP A 931 -8.01 9.26 31.34
C TRP A 931 -7.67 8.17 32.36
N LYS A 932 -6.45 8.19 32.92
CA LYS A 932 -6.03 7.27 34.00
C LYS A 932 -6.93 7.37 35.23
N ASN A 933 -7.56 8.51 35.46
CA ASN A 933 -8.48 8.72 36.57
C ASN A 933 -9.93 8.28 36.27
N HIS A 934 -10.23 7.75 35.08
CA HIS A 934 -11.57 7.33 34.62
C HIS A 934 -12.63 8.44 34.59
N TRP A 935 -12.24 9.70 34.40
CA TRP A 935 -13.21 10.81 34.48
C TRP A 935 -14.06 10.99 33.22
N THR A 936 -13.63 10.44 32.07
CA THR A 936 -14.33 10.34 30.77
C THR A 936 -13.57 9.37 29.83
N SER A 937 -14.25 8.62 28.95
CA SER A 937 -13.61 8.17 27.69
C SER A 937 -13.13 9.40 26.94
N PRO A 938 -11.98 9.41 26.25
CA PRO A 938 -11.54 10.61 25.57
C PRO A 938 -12.61 10.96 24.52
N PRO A 939 -13.38 12.06 24.64
CA PRO A 939 -13.76 12.72 23.40
C PRO A 939 -12.42 12.97 22.71
N ILE A 940 -12.25 12.48 21.49
CA ILE A 940 -11.19 12.94 20.61
C ILE A 940 -11.26 14.46 20.72
N LEU A 941 -10.27 15.06 21.39
CA LEU A 941 -10.36 16.43 21.87
C LEU A 941 -10.46 17.31 20.63
N GLU A 942 -11.68 17.67 20.25
CA GLU A 942 -11.89 18.67 19.21
C GLU A 942 -11.02 19.89 19.56
N ASP A 943 -10.86 20.24 20.84
CA ASP A 943 -10.14 21.42 21.33
C ASP A 943 -8.59 21.45 21.20
N TRP A 944 -7.91 20.50 20.55
CA TRP A 944 -6.44 20.59 20.38
C TRP A 944 -6.02 21.84 19.60
N TYR A 945 -6.89 22.34 18.72
CA TYR A 945 -6.67 23.60 17.99
C TYR A 945 -6.62 24.82 18.93
N GLU A 946 -7.44 24.89 19.98
CA GLU A 946 -7.40 26.02 20.93
C GLU A 946 -6.08 26.06 21.70
N ILE A 947 -5.43 24.90 21.85
CA ILE A 947 -4.13 24.80 22.52
C ILE A 947 -3.07 25.46 21.66
N ILE A 948 -3.06 25.24 20.35
CA ILE A 948 -2.05 25.78 19.44
C ILE A 948 -2.36 27.14 18.86
N ARG A 949 -3.56 27.68 19.08
CA ARG A 949 -3.86 29.07 18.72
C ARG A 949 -2.82 30.01 19.33
N HIS A 950 -2.18 30.86 18.54
CA HIS A 950 -1.06 31.73 18.95
C HIS A 950 0.14 30.98 19.54
N ALA A 951 0.37 29.73 19.14
CA ALA A 951 1.61 29.03 19.43
C ALA A 951 2.73 29.49 18.49
N ASP A 952 3.97 29.45 18.98
CA ASP A 952 5.15 29.61 18.15
C ASP A 952 5.29 28.34 17.29
N GLY A 953 5.19 28.47 15.98
CA GLY A 953 5.31 27.38 15.01
C GLY A 953 6.67 27.38 14.29
N GLU A 954 7.15 26.20 13.95
CA GLU A 954 8.31 25.98 13.08
C GLU A 954 7.88 25.05 11.94
N VAL A 955 7.80 25.60 10.72
CA VAL A 955 7.58 24.81 9.51
C VAL A 955 8.94 24.24 9.09
N THR A 956 9.06 22.93 8.96
CA THR A 956 10.29 22.26 8.53
C THR A 956 10.05 21.50 7.24
N ALA A 957 10.89 21.76 6.23
CA ALA A 957 10.99 20.94 5.03
C ALA A 957 12.31 20.17 5.06
N GLY A 958 12.27 18.85 5.27
CA GLY A 958 13.44 18.00 5.47
C GLY A 958 13.36 16.68 4.70
N SER A 959 14.22 15.72 5.03
CA SER A 959 14.20 14.40 4.40
C SER A 959 13.97 13.26 5.39
N ALA A 960 13.24 12.25 4.95
CA ALA A 960 13.42 10.87 5.36
C ALA A 960 14.17 10.09 4.27
N ILE A 961 14.97 9.10 4.67
CA ILE A 961 15.72 8.25 3.75
C ILE A 961 14.93 6.95 3.58
N LEU A 962 14.54 6.61 2.35
CA LEU A 962 13.82 5.36 2.06
C LEU A 962 14.83 4.24 1.76
N GLY A 963 14.76 3.15 2.53
CA GLY A 963 15.55 1.94 2.31
C GLY A 963 15.84 1.16 3.60
N ASN A 964 16.12 -0.15 3.47
CA ASN A 964 16.45 -1.05 4.59
C ASN A 964 17.85 -0.83 5.19
N GLN A 965 18.55 0.23 4.80
CA GLN A 965 19.89 0.49 5.31
C GLN A 965 19.78 1.23 6.63
N SER A 966 20.39 0.69 7.68
CA SER A 966 20.64 1.45 8.90
C SER A 966 21.48 2.66 8.50
N VAL A 967 20.94 3.87 8.65
CA VAL A 967 21.66 5.12 8.38
C VAL A 967 22.16 5.71 9.69
N ALA A 968 23.33 6.36 9.68
CA ALA A 968 23.82 6.99 10.91
C ALA A 968 22.86 8.09 11.39
N PRO A 969 22.68 8.27 12.72
CA PRO A 969 21.94 9.40 13.26
C PRO A 969 22.43 10.72 12.67
N GLY A 970 21.50 11.55 12.20
CA GLY A 970 21.82 12.83 11.54
C GLY A 970 22.16 12.71 10.05
N SER A 971 22.01 11.53 9.44
CA SER A 971 22.01 11.38 7.99
C SER A 971 20.75 12.02 7.42
N ALA A 972 20.93 12.93 6.46
CA ALA A 972 19.84 13.57 5.74
C ALA A 972 20.30 13.74 4.32
N CYS A 973 19.47 13.35 3.37
CA CYS A 973 19.81 13.48 1.96
C CYS A 973 19.37 14.83 1.38
N ILE A 974 18.49 15.54 2.09
CA ILE A 974 18.08 16.92 1.83
C ILE A 974 18.54 17.76 3.02
N GLN A 975 19.26 18.85 2.74
CA GLN A 975 19.52 19.89 3.73
C GLN A 975 18.20 20.60 4.06
N PRO A 976 17.73 20.54 5.32
CA PRO A 976 16.41 21.05 5.65
C PRO A 976 16.39 22.58 5.65
N ASP A 977 15.21 23.13 5.42
CA ASP A 977 14.89 24.54 5.65
C ASP A 977 13.82 24.66 6.72
N THR A 978 13.91 25.72 7.53
CA THR A 978 12.98 25.98 8.63
C THR A 978 12.46 27.42 8.60
N LEU A 979 11.15 27.56 8.77
CA LEU A 979 10.46 28.85 8.82
C LEU A 979 9.74 29.00 10.14
N GLN A 980 10.14 30.01 10.93
CA GLN A 980 9.42 30.39 12.16
C GLN A 980 8.14 31.14 11.80
N VAL A 981 7.02 30.72 12.37
CA VAL A 981 5.68 31.24 12.11
C VAL A 981 4.92 31.41 13.42
N GLU A 982 4.01 32.37 13.51
CA GLU A 982 3.04 32.40 14.60
C GLU A 982 1.76 31.73 14.09
N LEU A 983 1.30 30.69 14.79
CA LEU A 983 0.06 30.03 14.41
C LEU A 983 -1.15 30.91 14.77
N PRO A 984 -2.15 31.02 13.88
CA PRO A 984 -3.24 31.99 14.03
C PRO A 984 -4.18 31.71 15.21
#